data_AF-A0A4P6PBD6-F1
#
_entry.id   AF-A0A4P6PBD6-F1
#
_cell.length_a   1.000
_cell.length_b   1.000
_cell.length_c   1.000
_cell.angle_alpha   90.00
_cell.angle_beta   90.00
_cell.angle_gamma   90.00
#
_symmetry.space_group_name_H-M   'P 1'
#
loop_
_entity.id
_entity.type
_entity.pdbx_description
1 polymer ?
#
loop_
_entity_poly.entity_id
_entity_poly.type
_entity_poly.pdbx_seq_one_letter_code
_entity_poly.pdbx_strand_id
1 'polypeptide(L)'
;MNIEIKNCNNIDLANITLAENKLNIKFAPNGTGKSTIAQGIVLGASGSDLGKLLPFKLKAGNPEDKRPEVNGLDTLQQVMCFNEEYVSQFVFKPDELLSNSFEIFIKTDAYRKKEQEIEELVAEIKQLFVNNDELEALIATLKEMGNAFKLTKTGISKASSGMKGLAGGNKIEHIPAGLESYKPFIQSQQSVGWVDWQTKGYDFAELSDNCPFCSSHAADKKEQIKRVGQEYDKNTIKNLVAIIGVIDRLGDYFSDTARSSLSIITTLKDGIEKEHVDFLIDVKNQIDSFVGKLEKLRTLSGFQFKDGDKVAEVLPSYKIDLSFIEKLNSQKTQEAITPINTSIDAMIEKAGLLQGKVAQQRREMQRVVEKHEKDINTFLAYAGYRYAVNISGEGEQAQLKLRHLDHDTHLSGGNQHLSFGERNAFSIVLFMYECLSKKPDLIILDDPISSFDKNKKYAILEMLFRRDANSCLKNKTVLMLTHDVEPIIDTVKALSHRFRNQTTASFLKLKAGIIEELSIEKHDVQTFAEICKNALNSEKDDIIKLIYLRRHFEITDEKGDAYQILSNLLHKRNNKDRGVDTREPRDADGHHPEMEQAKFDNGCAEVLNYLAGFSYPSLLNRITNVNQMKLLYASCTNGYEKLQVCRLIDHDENDAVIEKFIKQTYHIENEFVCQLDPAKFDTIPEYVVTECNKIVEGANG
;
A
#
# COMPACT_ATOMS: atom_id res chain seq x y z
N MET A 1 -19.72 12.35 9.90
CA MET A 1 -18.40 12.47 10.56
C MET A 1 -17.80 13.83 10.23
N ASN A 2 -17.24 14.52 11.21
CA ASN A 2 -16.55 15.80 11.02
C ASN A 2 -15.10 15.63 11.46
N ILE A 3 -14.17 16.00 10.59
CA ILE A 3 -12.73 15.87 10.80
C ILE A 3 -12.14 17.28 10.87
N GLU A 4 -11.46 17.59 11.96
CA GLU A 4 -10.75 18.85 12.13
C GLU A 4 -9.24 18.59 11.98
N ILE A 5 -8.57 19.36 11.13
CA ILE A 5 -7.12 19.29 10.89
C ILE A 5 -6.52 20.64 11.24
N LYS A 6 -5.50 20.66 12.09
CA LYS A 6 -4.82 21.88 12.55
C LYS A 6 -3.33 21.79 12.38
N ASN A 7 -2.73 22.89 11.94
CA ASN A 7 -1.27 23.06 11.80
C ASN A 7 -0.60 21.89 11.06
N CYS A 8 -1.12 21.49 9.90
CA CYS A 8 -0.55 20.42 9.07
C CYS A 8 -0.06 21.02 7.73
N ASN A 9 1.25 20.95 7.44
CA ASN A 9 1.90 21.49 6.24
C ASN A 9 1.46 22.94 5.92
N ASN A 10 0.63 23.12 4.89
CA ASN A 10 0.12 24.40 4.42
C ASN A 10 -1.26 24.76 5.01
N ILE A 11 -1.82 23.90 5.87
CA ILE A 11 -3.14 24.03 6.49
C ILE A 11 -2.95 24.44 7.95
N ASP A 12 -3.44 25.62 8.31
CA ASP A 12 -3.54 26.07 9.69
C ASP A 12 -4.81 25.52 10.35
N LEU A 13 -5.94 25.49 9.61
CA LEU A 13 -7.21 24.91 10.07
C LEU A 13 -8.02 24.40 8.88
N ALA A 14 -8.59 23.20 8.99
CA ALA A 14 -9.59 22.68 8.06
C ALA A 14 -10.67 21.90 8.82
N ASN A 15 -11.94 22.13 8.47
CA ASN A 15 -13.07 21.35 8.96
C ASN A 15 -13.74 20.64 7.79
N ILE A 16 -13.65 19.31 7.76
CA ILE A 16 -14.10 18.49 6.63
C ILE A 16 -15.23 17.56 7.08
N THR A 17 -16.32 17.54 6.31
CA THR A 17 -17.48 16.71 6.60
C THR A 17 -17.51 15.48 5.68
N LEU A 18 -17.66 14.29 6.27
CA LEU A 18 -17.86 13.03 5.56
C LEU A 18 -19.22 12.42 5.91
N ALA A 19 -19.97 12.05 4.88
CA ALA A 19 -21.16 11.23 4.98
C ALA A 19 -20.77 9.74 4.88
N GLU A 20 -21.21 8.96 5.86
CA GLU A 20 -20.93 7.52 5.92
C GLU A 20 -21.60 6.77 4.78
N ASN A 21 -20.97 5.67 4.33
CA ASN A 21 -21.46 4.78 3.28
C ASN A 21 -21.70 5.49 1.92
N LYS A 22 -20.97 6.58 1.67
CA LYS A 22 -21.04 7.37 0.43
C LYS A 22 -19.67 7.69 -0.14
N LEU A 23 -19.66 7.99 -1.44
CA LEU A 23 -18.56 8.67 -2.11
C LEU A 23 -18.61 10.18 -1.79
N ASN A 24 -17.65 10.65 -1.02
CA ASN A 24 -17.48 12.05 -0.64
C ASN A 24 -16.42 12.69 -1.54
N ILE A 25 -16.86 13.43 -2.56
CA ILE A 25 -15.97 14.12 -3.50
C ILE A 25 -15.64 15.50 -2.94
N LYS A 26 -14.35 15.78 -2.76
CA LYS A 26 -13.83 17.08 -2.35
C LYS A 26 -13.02 17.66 -3.51
N PHE A 27 -13.61 18.62 -4.19
CA PHE A 27 -13.01 19.31 -5.34
C PHE A 27 -12.22 20.52 -4.88
N ALA A 28 -10.95 20.60 -5.26
CA ALA A 28 -10.07 21.68 -4.86
C ALA A 28 -8.91 21.89 -5.85
N PRO A 29 -8.53 23.14 -6.15
CA PRO A 29 -7.35 23.43 -6.96
C PRO A 29 -6.07 22.82 -6.38
N ASN A 30 -5.04 22.71 -7.22
CA ASN A 30 -3.72 22.29 -6.76
C ASN A 30 -3.13 23.31 -5.77
N GLY A 31 -2.42 22.83 -4.75
CA GLY A 31 -1.91 23.65 -3.65
C GLY A 31 -2.88 23.86 -2.48
N THR A 32 -4.15 23.45 -2.58
CA THR A 32 -5.13 23.58 -1.48
C THR A 32 -4.79 22.74 -0.24
N GLY A 33 -4.01 21.65 -0.39
CA GLY A 33 -3.67 20.73 0.71
C GLY A 33 -4.41 19.39 0.69
N LYS A 34 -4.90 18.94 -0.47
CA LYS A 34 -5.57 17.63 -0.65
C LYS A 34 -4.74 16.46 -0.06
N SER A 35 -3.50 16.29 -0.49
CA SER A 35 -2.62 15.25 0.03
C SER A 35 -2.30 15.43 1.51
N THR A 36 -2.21 16.67 2.01
CA THR A 36 -2.05 16.95 3.45
C THR A 36 -3.27 16.44 4.25
N ILE A 37 -4.49 16.64 3.74
CA ILE A 37 -5.72 16.11 4.34
C ILE A 37 -5.67 14.57 4.40
N ALA A 38 -5.36 13.93 3.26
CA ALA A 38 -5.26 12.48 3.17
C ALA A 38 -4.22 11.93 4.17
N GLN A 39 -3.01 12.48 4.17
CA GLN A 39 -1.93 12.07 5.07
C GLN A 39 -2.27 12.32 6.54
N GLY A 40 -2.88 13.46 6.86
CA GLY A 40 -3.32 13.77 8.23
C GLY A 40 -4.30 12.73 8.76
N ILE A 41 -5.29 12.34 7.96
CA ILE A 41 -6.27 11.32 8.34
C ILE A 41 -5.61 9.95 8.51
N VAL A 42 -4.74 9.54 7.58
CA VAL A 42 -4.03 8.25 7.65
C VAL A 42 -3.13 8.16 8.89
N LEU A 43 -2.32 9.19 9.15
CA LEU A 43 -1.41 9.21 10.29
C LEU A 43 -2.19 9.31 11.61
N GLY A 44 -3.23 10.15 11.66
CA GLY A 44 -4.07 10.33 12.84
C GLY A 44 -4.82 9.04 13.22
N ALA A 45 -5.44 8.36 12.26
CA ALA A 45 -6.19 7.13 12.52
C ALA A 45 -5.29 5.95 12.91
N SER A 46 -4.06 5.90 12.40
CA SER A 46 -3.09 4.85 12.76
C SER A 46 -2.33 5.11 14.07
N GLY A 47 -2.53 6.26 14.71
CA GLY A 47 -1.75 6.69 15.88
C GLY A 47 -0.27 6.92 15.56
N SER A 48 0.06 7.13 14.28
CA SER A 48 1.43 7.39 13.82
C SER A 48 1.86 8.83 14.13
N ASP A 49 3.17 9.09 14.03
CA ASP A 49 3.73 10.42 14.30
C ASP A 49 3.24 11.47 13.27
N LEU A 50 2.34 12.35 13.73
CA LEU A 50 1.86 13.53 13.00
C LEU A 50 2.94 14.62 12.85
N GLY A 51 4.05 14.55 13.59
CA GLY A 51 5.16 15.51 13.52
C GLY A 51 5.77 15.64 12.13
N LYS A 52 5.63 14.61 11.27
CA LYS A 52 6.00 14.66 9.84
C LYS A 52 5.24 15.74 9.06
N LEU A 53 4.05 16.14 9.52
CA LEU A 53 3.22 17.18 8.93
C LEU A 53 3.47 18.57 9.54
N LEU A 54 4.52 18.76 10.34
CA LEU A 54 4.81 20.08 10.92
C LEU A 54 4.97 21.13 9.80
N PRO A 55 4.19 22.23 9.82
CA PRO A 55 4.28 23.30 8.84
C PRO A 55 5.70 23.78 8.69
N PHE A 56 6.18 23.85 7.44
CA PHE A 56 7.57 24.20 7.17
C PHE A 56 7.94 25.58 7.75
N LYS A 57 6.97 26.53 7.76
CA LYS A 57 7.10 27.86 8.35
C LYS A 57 7.43 27.85 9.87
N LEU A 58 7.13 26.76 10.57
CA LEU A 58 7.39 26.61 12.01
C LEU A 58 8.73 25.92 12.32
N LYS A 59 9.47 25.43 11.31
CA LYS A 59 10.75 24.73 11.53
C LYS A 59 11.88 25.65 12.02
N ALA A 60 11.89 26.90 11.56
CA ALA A 60 12.91 27.89 11.97
C ALA A 60 12.59 28.51 13.35
N GLY A 61 11.33 28.48 13.77
CA GLY A 61 10.87 28.98 15.06
C GLY A 61 9.40 28.66 15.28
N ASN A 62 9.10 28.06 16.44
CA ASN A 62 7.74 27.69 16.84
C ASN A 62 7.43 28.29 18.23
N PRO A 63 7.32 29.62 18.36
CA PRO A 63 7.20 30.28 19.66
C PRO A 63 5.92 29.91 20.41
N GLU A 64 4.87 29.52 19.68
CA GLU A 64 3.57 29.11 20.24
C GLU A 64 3.49 27.59 20.48
N ASP A 65 4.58 26.83 20.27
CA ASP A 65 4.63 25.36 20.32
C ASP A 65 3.47 24.68 19.57
N LYS A 66 3.10 25.22 18.40
CA LYS A 66 2.04 24.66 17.55
C LYS A 66 2.42 23.26 17.08
N ARG A 67 1.49 22.32 17.21
CA ARG A 67 1.66 20.94 16.76
C ARG A 67 0.60 20.55 15.74
N PRO A 68 0.93 19.68 14.78
CA PRO A 68 -0.06 19.05 13.90
C PRO A 68 -1.07 18.25 14.73
N GLU A 69 -2.35 18.50 14.51
CA GLU A 69 -3.44 17.81 15.21
C GLU A 69 -4.53 17.41 14.21
N VAL A 70 -5.09 16.21 14.40
CA VAL A 70 -6.23 15.72 13.63
C VAL A 70 -7.25 15.12 14.58
N ASN A 71 -8.44 15.72 14.64
CA ASN A 71 -9.52 15.35 15.55
C ASN A 71 -10.73 14.78 14.77
N GLY A 72 -11.59 14.03 15.46
CA GLY A 72 -12.81 13.45 14.88
C GLY A 72 -12.61 12.12 14.15
N LEU A 73 -11.54 11.39 14.49
CA LEU A 73 -11.19 10.08 13.94
C LEU A 73 -11.55 8.90 14.87
N ASP A 74 -12.26 9.15 15.97
CA ASP A 74 -12.46 8.17 17.06
C ASP A 74 -13.13 6.86 16.62
N THR A 75 -13.88 6.89 15.51
CA THR A 75 -14.58 5.74 14.95
C THR A 75 -13.82 5.03 13.84
N LEU A 76 -12.63 5.50 13.46
CA LEU A 76 -11.84 4.94 12.36
C LEU A 76 -10.69 4.10 12.92
N GLN A 77 -10.75 2.78 12.73
CA GLN A 77 -9.66 1.87 13.09
C GLN A 77 -8.75 1.58 11.91
N GLN A 78 -9.34 1.39 10.72
CA GLN A 78 -8.60 1.05 9.51
C GLN A 78 -8.90 2.04 8.39
N VAL A 79 -7.88 2.77 7.97
CA VAL A 79 -7.93 3.69 6.83
C VAL A 79 -7.00 3.19 5.74
N MET A 80 -7.49 3.15 4.50
CA MET A 80 -6.67 2.83 3.32
C MET A 80 -6.64 4.03 2.38
N CYS A 81 -5.47 4.36 1.84
CA CYS A 81 -5.27 5.50 0.96
C CYS A 81 -4.63 5.09 -0.35
N PHE A 82 -5.28 5.44 -1.46
CA PHE A 82 -4.70 5.38 -2.80
C PHE A 82 -4.00 6.71 -3.09
N ASN A 83 -2.68 6.66 -3.24
CA ASN A 83 -1.81 7.78 -3.58
C ASN A 83 -0.58 7.28 -4.37
N GLU A 84 0.36 8.16 -4.71
CA GLU A 84 1.58 7.79 -5.42
C GLU A 84 2.45 6.78 -4.66
N GLU A 85 2.48 6.86 -3.32
CA GLU A 85 3.20 5.92 -2.47
C GLU A 85 2.64 4.48 -2.63
N TYR A 86 1.31 4.33 -2.64
CA TYR A 86 0.67 3.04 -2.87
C TYR A 86 1.06 2.44 -4.23
N VAL A 87 1.00 3.24 -5.30
CA VAL A 87 1.36 2.81 -6.67
C VAL A 87 2.82 2.34 -6.74
N SER A 88 3.73 3.02 -6.04
CA SER A 88 5.16 2.70 -6.07
C SER A 88 5.57 1.50 -5.21
N GLN A 89 4.90 1.25 -4.08
CA GLN A 89 5.31 0.22 -3.12
C GLN A 89 4.55 -1.11 -3.24
N PHE A 90 3.25 -1.07 -3.56
CA PHE A 90 2.37 -2.24 -3.42
C PHE A 90 2.03 -2.94 -4.73
N VAL A 91 2.27 -2.29 -5.87
CA VAL A 91 1.91 -2.79 -7.19
C VAL A 91 3.16 -3.01 -8.05
N PHE A 92 3.13 -4.02 -8.93
CA PHE A 92 4.18 -4.35 -9.91
C PHE A 92 5.50 -4.86 -9.31
N LYS A 93 5.42 -5.78 -8.33
CA LYS A 93 6.59 -6.53 -7.87
C LYS A 93 7.14 -7.45 -8.99
N PRO A 94 8.40 -7.89 -8.91
CA PRO A 94 9.04 -8.68 -9.98
C PRO A 94 8.22 -9.91 -10.41
N ASP A 95 7.66 -10.63 -9.44
CA ASP A 95 6.98 -11.91 -9.66
C ASP A 95 5.44 -11.84 -9.55
N GLU A 96 4.88 -10.72 -9.11
CA GLU A 96 3.45 -10.58 -8.80
C GLU A 96 2.97 -9.13 -8.97
N LEU A 97 1.77 -8.93 -9.54
CA LEU A 97 1.20 -7.59 -9.71
C LEU A 97 0.81 -6.91 -8.40
N LEU A 98 0.31 -7.67 -7.43
CA LEU A 98 -0.19 -7.18 -6.15
C LEU A 98 0.28 -8.14 -5.07
N SER A 99 0.88 -7.63 -4.00
CA SER A 99 1.34 -8.49 -2.91
C SER A 99 0.15 -9.21 -2.26
N ASN A 100 0.32 -10.48 -1.92
CA ASN A 100 -0.71 -11.31 -1.28
C ASN A 100 -1.96 -11.50 -2.17
N SER A 101 -1.81 -11.78 -3.47
CA SER A 101 -2.95 -11.98 -4.37
C SER A 101 -3.91 -13.06 -3.85
N PHE A 102 -3.40 -14.12 -3.21
CA PHE A 102 -4.24 -15.14 -2.62
C PHE A 102 -5.23 -14.58 -1.56
N GLU A 103 -4.74 -13.76 -0.63
CA GLU A 103 -5.58 -13.17 0.42
C GLU A 103 -6.62 -12.19 -0.16
N ILE A 104 -6.25 -11.49 -1.23
CA ILE A 104 -7.09 -10.43 -1.83
C ILE A 104 -8.13 -11.00 -2.78
N PHE A 105 -7.74 -11.93 -3.66
CA PHE A 105 -8.58 -12.43 -4.73
C PHE A 105 -9.20 -13.80 -4.45
N ILE A 106 -8.69 -14.58 -3.50
CA ILE A 106 -9.16 -15.97 -3.30
C ILE A 106 -9.81 -16.15 -1.93
N LYS A 107 -9.22 -15.59 -0.86
CA LYS A 107 -9.64 -15.84 0.52
C LYS A 107 -10.87 -15.05 0.98
N THR A 108 -11.96 -15.23 0.24
CA THR A 108 -13.29 -14.69 0.56
C THR A 108 -13.86 -15.23 1.87
N ASP A 109 -14.90 -14.58 2.42
CA ASP A 109 -15.59 -15.09 3.62
C ASP A 109 -16.15 -16.52 3.41
N ALA A 110 -16.61 -16.83 2.19
CA ALA A 110 -17.08 -18.17 1.82
C ALA A 110 -15.93 -19.19 1.83
N TYR A 111 -14.76 -18.79 1.30
CA TYR A 111 -13.54 -19.60 1.36
C TYR A 111 -13.14 -19.89 2.81
N ARG A 112 -13.05 -18.85 3.65
CA ARG A 112 -12.66 -18.97 5.07
C ARG A 112 -13.60 -19.90 5.84
N LYS A 113 -14.90 -19.83 5.57
CA LYS A 113 -15.88 -20.75 6.16
C LYS A 113 -15.61 -22.20 5.78
N LYS A 114 -15.27 -22.47 4.51
CA LYS A 114 -14.95 -23.83 4.04
C LYS A 114 -13.61 -24.32 4.56
N GLU A 115 -12.63 -23.43 4.67
CA GLU A 115 -11.35 -23.70 5.31
C GLU A 115 -11.56 -24.11 6.78
N GLN A 116 -12.40 -23.39 7.52
CA GLN A 116 -12.76 -23.75 8.90
C GLN A 116 -13.47 -25.11 8.99
N GLU A 117 -14.41 -25.41 8.08
CA GLU A 117 -15.08 -26.72 8.02
C GLU A 117 -14.08 -27.87 7.74
N ILE A 118 -13.01 -27.61 6.97
CA ILE A 118 -11.93 -28.58 6.73
C ILE A 118 -11.03 -28.71 7.97
N GLU A 119 -10.66 -27.58 8.58
CA GLU A 119 -9.87 -27.54 9.82
C GLU A 119 -10.56 -28.29 10.96
N GLU A 120 -11.88 -28.16 11.12
CA GLU A 120 -12.65 -28.93 12.11
C GLU A 120 -12.55 -30.45 11.90
N LEU A 121 -12.48 -30.90 10.63
CA LEU A 121 -12.33 -32.33 10.32
C LEU A 121 -10.92 -32.84 10.58
N VAL A 122 -9.89 -31.98 10.46
CA VAL A 122 -8.48 -32.34 10.71
C VAL A 122 -7.97 -31.95 12.10
N ALA A 123 -8.80 -31.25 12.88
CA ALA A 123 -8.46 -30.74 14.20
C ALA A 123 -8.07 -31.87 15.17
N GLU A 124 -8.73 -33.02 15.11
CA GLU A 124 -8.42 -34.17 15.97
C GLU A 124 -6.95 -34.60 15.83
N ILE A 125 -6.41 -34.65 14.61
CA ILE A 125 -4.99 -34.96 14.38
C ILE A 125 -4.09 -33.82 14.86
N LYS A 126 -4.42 -32.56 14.55
CA LYS A 126 -3.62 -31.41 14.95
C LYS A 126 -3.53 -31.24 16.46
N GLN A 127 -4.63 -31.48 17.18
CA GLN A 127 -4.68 -31.38 18.64
C GLN A 127 -3.77 -32.42 19.32
N LEU A 128 -3.49 -33.56 18.69
CA LEU A 128 -2.50 -34.52 19.19
C LEU A 128 -1.08 -33.96 19.20
N PHE A 129 -0.76 -32.96 18.38
CA PHE A 129 0.52 -32.26 18.41
C PHE A 129 0.49 -31.06 19.37
N VAL A 130 -0.61 -30.29 19.40
CA VAL A 130 -0.72 -29.08 20.23
C VAL A 130 -0.80 -29.41 21.72
N ASN A 131 -1.47 -30.51 22.08
CA ASN A 131 -1.72 -30.87 23.49
C ASN A 131 -0.75 -31.95 24.00
N ASN A 132 0.35 -32.21 23.30
CA ASN A 132 1.30 -33.27 23.64
C ASN A 132 2.74 -32.75 23.70
N ASP A 133 3.09 -32.16 24.84
CA ASP A 133 4.42 -31.64 25.12
C ASP A 133 5.51 -32.71 24.97
N GLU A 134 5.20 -33.98 25.26
CA GLU A 134 6.13 -35.10 25.11
C GLU A 134 6.44 -35.38 23.63
N LEU A 135 5.43 -35.34 22.75
CA LEU A 135 5.60 -35.52 21.32
C LEU A 135 6.37 -34.36 20.68
N GLU A 136 6.12 -33.12 21.08
CA GLU A 136 6.90 -31.96 20.62
C GLU A 136 8.35 -32.02 21.12
N ALA A 137 8.58 -32.41 22.38
CA ALA A 137 9.92 -32.64 22.92
C ALA A 137 10.66 -33.76 22.16
N LEU A 138 9.95 -34.84 21.79
CA LEU A 138 10.48 -35.92 20.97
C LEU A 138 10.90 -35.42 19.58
N ILE A 139 10.02 -34.70 18.87
CA ILE A 139 10.31 -34.14 17.54
C ILE A 139 11.51 -33.19 17.60
N ALA A 140 11.56 -32.31 18.60
CA ALA A 140 12.67 -31.39 18.80
C ALA A 140 14.00 -32.13 19.02
N THR A 141 14.00 -33.16 19.88
CA THR A 141 15.21 -33.94 20.19
C THR A 141 15.65 -34.81 19.00
N LEU A 142 14.72 -35.39 18.24
CA LEU A 142 15.01 -36.10 16.99
C LEU A 142 15.65 -35.17 15.95
N LYS A 143 15.14 -33.94 15.78
CA LYS A 143 15.76 -32.93 14.91
C LYS A 143 17.15 -32.54 15.38
N GLU A 144 17.34 -32.39 16.69
CA GLU A 144 18.66 -32.11 17.27
C GLU A 144 19.67 -33.20 16.89
N MET A 145 19.28 -34.48 17.03
CA MET A 145 20.11 -35.62 16.62
C MET A 145 20.33 -35.66 15.11
N GLY A 146 19.28 -35.52 14.32
CA GLY A 146 19.36 -35.52 12.85
C GLY A 146 20.27 -34.41 12.33
N ASN A 147 20.23 -33.22 12.93
CA ASN A 147 21.09 -32.09 12.57
C ASN A 147 22.54 -32.25 13.02
N ALA A 148 22.80 -33.04 14.07
CA ALA A 148 24.15 -33.33 14.54
C ALA A 148 24.96 -34.14 13.52
N PHE A 149 24.29 -34.88 12.64
CA PHE A 149 24.91 -35.65 11.55
C PHE A 149 24.42 -35.10 10.18
N LYS A 150 25.20 -34.24 9.53
CA LYS A 150 24.81 -33.70 8.20
C LYS A 150 25.27 -34.62 7.07
N LEU A 151 24.37 -34.99 6.16
CA LEU A 151 24.72 -35.81 4.99
C LEU A 151 25.25 -34.96 3.83
N THR A 152 26.11 -35.58 3.03
CA THR A 152 26.70 -35.06 1.80
C THR A 152 26.59 -36.14 0.71
N LYS A 153 26.96 -35.81 -0.54
CA LYS A 153 26.98 -36.78 -1.66
C LYS A 153 27.86 -38.02 -1.40
N THR A 154 28.81 -37.95 -0.45
CA THR A 154 29.76 -39.02 -0.12
C THR A 154 29.54 -39.64 1.27
N GLY A 155 28.41 -39.39 1.94
CA GLY A 155 28.13 -39.87 3.31
C GLY A 155 28.02 -38.76 4.36
N ILE A 156 28.27 -39.06 5.64
CA ILE A 156 28.22 -38.04 6.72
C ILE A 156 29.40 -37.05 6.57
N SER A 157 29.09 -35.76 6.68
CA SER A 157 30.09 -34.70 6.75
C SER A 157 30.92 -34.83 8.03
N LYS A 158 32.24 -34.98 7.88
CA LYS A 158 33.21 -34.89 8.99
C LYS A 158 33.14 -33.56 9.74
N ALA A 159 32.59 -32.51 9.12
CA ALA A 159 32.44 -31.20 9.73
C ALA A 159 31.22 -31.08 10.66
N SER A 160 30.31 -32.06 10.64
CA SER A 160 29.11 -32.09 11.49
C SER A 160 29.47 -32.25 12.97
N SER A 161 28.65 -31.70 13.86
CA SER A 161 28.95 -31.66 15.30
C SER A 161 29.05 -33.08 15.89
N GLY A 162 28.16 -33.98 15.52
CA GLY A 162 28.20 -35.39 15.96
C GLY A 162 29.49 -36.09 15.51
N MET A 163 29.90 -35.92 14.24
CA MET A 163 31.15 -36.50 13.76
C MET A 163 32.37 -35.90 14.44
N LYS A 164 32.41 -34.57 14.65
CA LYS A 164 33.51 -33.92 15.37
C LYS A 164 33.63 -34.43 16.80
N GLY A 165 32.50 -34.66 17.48
CA GLY A 165 32.48 -35.19 18.84
C GLY A 165 32.99 -36.64 18.92
N LEU A 166 32.58 -37.49 17.99
CA LEU A 166 32.87 -38.93 18.05
C LEU A 166 34.19 -39.35 17.38
N ALA A 167 34.76 -38.53 16.49
CA ALA A 167 35.95 -38.90 15.69
C ALA A 167 37.20 -39.22 16.52
N GLY A 168 37.37 -38.56 17.68
CA GLY A 168 38.56 -38.70 18.53
C GLY A 168 38.40 -39.68 19.71
N GLY A 169 37.27 -40.39 19.77
CA GLY A 169 36.91 -41.27 20.88
C GLY A 169 36.46 -40.53 22.15
N ASN A 170 35.90 -41.27 23.09
CA ASN A 170 35.42 -40.74 24.35
C ASN A 170 36.57 -40.62 25.36
N LYS A 171 37.34 -39.53 25.23
CA LYS A 171 38.43 -39.18 26.16
C LYS A 171 37.93 -38.67 27.52
N ILE A 172 36.62 -38.47 27.69
CA ILE A 172 36.03 -38.13 29.00
C ILE A 172 35.98 -39.39 29.86
N GLU A 173 35.55 -40.50 29.27
CA GLU A 173 35.51 -41.81 29.92
C GLU A 173 36.91 -42.45 29.96
N HIS A 174 37.62 -42.44 28.83
CA HIS A 174 38.97 -42.99 28.68
C HIS A 174 40.04 -41.91 28.79
N ILE A 175 40.34 -41.49 30.01
CA ILE A 175 41.34 -40.43 30.27
C ILE A 175 42.72 -40.86 29.77
N PRO A 176 43.41 -40.03 28.95
CA PRO A 176 44.77 -40.33 28.47
C PRO A 176 45.78 -40.50 29.60
N ALA A 177 46.75 -41.39 29.38
CA ALA A 177 47.77 -41.74 30.37
C ALA A 177 48.57 -40.50 30.82
N GLY A 178 48.67 -40.31 32.14
CA GLY A 178 49.34 -39.17 32.78
C GLY A 178 48.44 -37.96 33.05
N LEU A 179 47.15 -38.01 32.71
CA LEU A 179 46.16 -36.97 33.02
C LEU A 179 45.11 -37.43 34.07
N GLU A 180 45.31 -38.60 34.69
CA GLU A 180 44.35 -39.22 35.61
C GLU A 180 44.03 -38.34 36.83
N SER A 181 45.00 -37.53 37.28
CA SER A 181 44.80 -36.57 38.38
C SER A 181 43.72 -35.51 38.09
N TYR A 182 43.40 -35.26 36.82
CA TYR A 182 42.35 -34.32 36.39
C TYR A 182 40.96 -34.98 36.25
N LYS A 183 40.83 -36.27 36.52
CA LYS A 183 39.57 -37.03 36.40
C LYS A 183 38.35 -36.32 37.01
N PRO A 184 38.41 -35.77 38.23
CA PRO A 184 37.25 -35.10 38.82
C PRO A 184 36.73 -33.92 38.01
N PHE A 185 37.60 -33.26 37.24
CA PHE A 185 37.25 -32.10 36.42
C PHE A 185 36.82 -32.52 35.00
N ILE A 186 37.56 -33.46 34.40
CA ILE A 186 37.28 -34.00 33.06
C ILE A 186 35.89 -34.66 33.02
N GLN A 187 35.52 -35.42 34.06
CA GLN A 187 34.24 -36.12 34.15
C GLN A 187 33.13 -35.32 34.85
N SER A 188 33.39 -34.05 35.19
CA SER A 188 32.38 -33.19 35.81
C SER A 188 31.34 -32.70 34.80
N GLN A 189 30.19 -32.23 35.30
CA GLN A 189 29.23 -31.50 34.47
C GLN A 189 29.79 -30.18 33.89
N GLN A 190 30.89 -29.67 34.45
CA GLN A 190 31.58 -28.46 34.00
C GLN A 190 32.79 -28.79 33.11
N SER A 191 32.91 -30.00 32.57
CA SER A 191 34.07 -30.46 31.78
C SER A 191 34.46 -29.50 30.66
N VAL A 192 33.49 -29.04 29.85
CA VAL A 192 33.71 -28.08 28.76
C VAL A 192 34.25 -26.74 29.28
N GLY A 193 33.66 -26.22 30.36
CA GLY A 193 34.07 -24.96 30.97
C GLY A 193 35.44 -25.07 31.62
N TRP A 194 35.73 -26.20 32.25
CA TRP A 194 37.01 -26.48 32.85
C TRP A 194 38.13 -26.62 31.81
N VAL A 195 37.91 -27.34 30.69
CA VAL A 195 38.89 -27.43 29.60
C VAL A 195 39.18 -26.06 29.00
N ASP A 196 38.16 -25.23 28.76
CA ASP A 196 38.34 -23.85 28.27
C ASP A 196 39.12 -22.98 29.27
N TRP A 197 38.80 -23.12 30.56
CA TRP A 197 39.50 -22.40 31.63
C TRP A 197 40.96 -22.82 31.75
N GLN A 198 41.24 -24.12 31.74
CA GLN A 198 42.58 -24.67 31.86
C GLN A 198 43.46 -24.29 30.66
N THR A 199 42.93 -24.38 29.44
CA THR A 199 43.67 -24.03 28.21
C THR A 199 43.97 -22.54 28.14
N LYS A 200 43.00 -21.66 28.45
CA LYS A 200 43.24 -20.21 28.55
C LYS A 200 44.21 -19.82 29.67
N GLY A 201 44.18 -20.55 30.78
CA GLY A 201 45.17 -20.38 31.85
C GLY A 201 46.59 -20.63 31.37
N TYR A 202 46.76 -21.67 30.54
CA TYR A 202 48.07 -22.04 30.01
C TYR A 202 48.67 -20.97 29.09
N ASP A 203 47.86 -20.12 28.45
CA ASP A 203 48.37 -19.00 27.64
C ASP A 203 49.28 -18.04 28.43
N PHE A 204 49.15 -18.02 29.77
CA PHE A 204 49.99 -17.22 30.67
C PHE A 204 51.20 -17.97 31.23
N ALA A 205 51.40 -19.25 30.90
CA ALA A 205 52.41 -20.13 31.51
C ALA A 205 53.87 -19.72 31.19
N GLU A 206 54.10 -18.97 30.10
CA GLU A 206 55.42 -18.47 29.72
C GLU A 206 55.83 -17.20 30.50
N LEU A 207 54.88 -16.55 31.19
CA LEU A 207 55.14 -15.30 31.93
C LEU A 207 55.81 -15.55 33.30
N SER A 208 55.67 -16.75 33.87
CA SER A 208 56.19 -17.09 35.20
C SER A 208 56.27 -18.61 35.40
N ASP A 209 57.11 -19.07 36.34
CA ASP A 209 57.08 -20.46 36.85
C ASP A 209 56.00 -20.70 37.92
N ASN A 210 55.26 -19.66 38.29
CA ASN A 210 54.12 -19.76 39.18
C ASN A 210 52.82 -19.98 38.40
N CYS A 211 51.89 -20.73 38.98
CA CYS A 211 50.56 -20.98 38.45
C CYS A 211 49.78 -19.65 38.30
N PRO A 212 49.20 -19.36 37.11
CA PRO A 212 48.49 -18.11 36.85
C PRO A 212 47.20 -17.95 37.67
N PHE A 213 46.74 -19.00 38.34
CA PHE A 213 45.50 -19.00 39.12
C PHE A 213 45.71 -18.86 40.63
N CYS A 214 46.76 -19.48 41.19
CA CYS A 214 46.99 -19.51 42.64
C CYS A 214 48.38 -18.98 43.05
N SER A 215 49.20 -18.52 42.10
CA SER A 215 50.55 -17.99 42.32
C SER A 215 51.55 -18.97 42.98
N SER A 216 51.21 -20.25 43.09
CA SER A 216 52.11 -21.29 43.61
C SER A 216 53.08 -21.78 42.52
N HIS A 217 54.31 -22.13 42.89
CA HIS A 217 55.29 -22.69 41.94
C HIS A 217 54.77 -23.95 41.25
N ALA A 218 54.90 -24.04 39.92
CA ALA A 218 54.29 -25.09 39.10
C ALA A 218 55.15 -25.54 37.90
N ALA A 219 56.46 -25.26 37.91
CA ALA A 219 57.37 -25.59 36.81
C ALA A 219 57.37 -27.08 36.45
N ASP A 220 57.28 -27.96 37.45
CA ASP A 220 57.20 -29.42 37.32
C ASP A 220 55.88 -29.90 36.68
N LYS A 221 54.83 -29.07 36.68
CA LYS A 221 53.49 -29.41 36.16
C LYS A 221 53.17 -28.76 34.82
N LYS A 222 53.98 -27.82 34.33
CA LYS A 222 53.75 -27.08 33.07
C LYS A 222 53.50 -28.03 31.89
N GLU A 223 54.32 -29.07 31.73
CA GLU A 223 54.17 -30.03 30.63
C GLU A 223 52.88 -30.86 30.77
N GLN A 224 52.51 -31.24 31.98
CA GLN A 224 51.26 -31.96 32.23
C GLN A 224 50.03 -31.09 31.90
N ILE A 225 50.07 -29.80 32.24
CA ILE A 225 49.00 -28.82 31.93
C ILE A 225 48.91 -28.60 30.41
N LYS A 226 50.05 -28.43 29.73
CA LYS A 226 50.12 -28.32 28.27
C LYS A 226 49.49 -29.51 27.58
N ARG A 227 49.78 -30.73 28.07
CA ARG A 227 49.20 -31.98 27.55
C ARG A 227 47.68 -32.02 27.66
N VAL A 228 47.05 -31.37 28.65
CA VAL A 228 45.59 -31.24 28.70
C VAL A 228 45.07 -30.52 27.45
N GLY A 229 45.67 -29.39 27.06
CA GLY A 229 45.27 -28.64 25.88
C GLY A 229 45.60 -29.32 24.54
N GLN A 230 46.57 -30.24 24.54
CA GLN A 230 46.88 -31.07 23.36
C GLN A 230 45.88 -32.22 23.19
N GLU A 231 45.43 -32.82 24.29
CA GLU A 231 44.54 -33.97 24.26
C GLU A 231 43.05 -33.61 24.20
N TYR A 232 42.67 -32.47 24.78
CA TYR A 232 41.29 -32.01 24.93
C TYR A 232 41.07 -30.67 24.22
N ASP A 233 40.29 -30.70 23.14
CA ASP A 233 39.77 -29.49 22.48
C ASP A 233 38.36 -29.15 23.01
N LYS A 234 38.14 -27.88 23.35
CA LYS A 234 36.86 -27.38 23.88
C LYS A 234 35.68 -27.73 22.98
N ASN A 235 35.80 -27.48 21.68
CA ASN A 235 34.68 -27.66 20.75
C ASN A 235 34.37 -29.14 20.55
N THR A 236 35.39 -29.99 20.53
CA THR A 236 35.29 -31.44 20.43
C THR A 236 34.58 -32.03 21.65
N ILE A 237 34.99 -31.64 22.87
CA ILE A 237 34.35 -32.08 24.12
C ILE A 237 32.92 -31.55 24.22
N LYS A 238 32.68 -30.28 23.85
CA LYS A 238 31.32 -29.72 23.78
C LYS A 238 30.42 -30.54 22.85
N ASN A 239 30.92 -30.89 21.66
CA ASN A 239 30.17 -31.67 20.69
C ASN A 239 29.92 -33.11 21.18
N LEU A 240 30.90 -33.74 21.83
CA LEU A 240 30.79 -35.08 22.40
C LEU A 240 29.74 -35.13 23.52
N VAL A 241 29.82 -34.22 24.49
CA VAL A 241 28.84 -34.12 25.58
C VAL A 241 27.44 -33.83 25.04
N ALA A 242 27.32 -32.95 24.04
CA ALA A 242 26.05 -32.64 23.42
C ALA A 242 25.43 -33.87 22.72
N ILE A 243 26.20 -34.63 21.93
CA ILE A 243 25.65 -35.79 21.22
C ILE A 243 25.28 -36.93 22.16
N ILE A 244 26.08 -37.17 23.21
CA ILE A 244 25.74 -38.13 24.27
C ILE A 244 24.43 -37.73 24.94
N GLY A 245 24.30 -36.46 25.35
CA GLY A 245 23.07 -35.97 26.00
C GLY A 245 21.83 -36.01 25.11
N VAL A 246 21.97 -35.93 23.79
CA VAL A 246 20.87 -36.15 22.84
C VAL A 246 20.50 -37.63 22.75
N ILE A 247 21.48 -38.52 22.65
CA ILE A 247 21.28 -39.97 22.59
C ILE A 247 20.60 -40.47 23.87
N ASP A 248 21.04 -39.97 25.04
CA ASP A 248 20.46 -40.33 26.34
C ASP A 248 18.98 -39.92 26.45
N ARG A 249 18.65 -38.69 26.04
CA ARG A 249 17.26 -38.21 26.02
C ARG A 249 16.36 -39.02 25.07
N LEU A 250 16.91 -39.49 23.95
CA LEU A 250 16.20 -40.36 23.01
C LEU A 250 16.27 -41.85 23.39
N GLY A 251 16.98 -42.21 24.45
CA GLY A 251 17.35 -43.59 24.76
C GLY A 251 16.17 -44.55 24.80
N ASP A 252 15.05 -44.14 25.42
CA ASP A 252 13.85 -44.98 25.53
C ASP A 252 13.03 -45.06 24.23
N TYR A 253 13.31 -44.18 23.25
CA TYR A 253 12.67 -44.19 21.94
C TYR A 253 13.41 -45.09 20.94
N PHE A 254 14.68 -45.41 21.18
CA PHE A 254 15.42 -46.38 20.37
C PHE A 254 15.05 -47.82 20.71
N SER A 255 15.09 -48.71 19.71
CA SER A 255 15.04 -50.15 19.96
C SER A 255 16.26 -50.60 20.77
N ASP A 256 16.14 -51.70 21.53
CA ASP A 256 17.19 -52.19 22.41
C ASP A 256 18.52 -52.40 21.68
N THR A 257 18.46 -52.90 20.44
CA THR A 257 19.62 -53.09 19.58
C THR A 257 20.25 -51.76 19.20
N ALA A 258 19.46 -50.77 18.77
CA ALA A 258 19.96 -49.46 18.40
C ALA A 258 20.54 -48.71 19.60
N ARG A 259 19.86 -48.75 20.74
CA ARG A 259 20.32 -48.16 22.00
C ARG A 259 21.66 -48.74 22.44
N SER A 260 21.81 -50.07 22.38
CA SER A 260 23.05 -50.76 22.70
C SER A 260 24.20 -50.35 21.76
N SER A 261 23.96 -50.35 20.44
CA SER A 261 24.95 -49.91 19.45
C SER A 261 25.36 -48.44 19.62
N LEU A 262 24.40 -47.54 19.88
CA LEU A 262 24.69 -46.13 20.15
C LEU A 262 25.51 -45.96 21.44
N SER A 263 25.18 -46.71 22.49
CA SER A 263 25.95 -46.71 23.75
C SER A 263 27.39 -47.18 23.54
N ILE A 264 27.62 -48.20 22.71
CA ILE A 264 28.97 -48.65 22.34
C ILE A 264 29.71 -47.51 21.63
N ILE A 265 29.09 -46.92 20.59
CA ILE A 265 29.69 -45.84 19.80
C ILE A 265 30.10 -44.65 20.68
N THR A 266 29.28 -44.27 21.66
CA THR A 266 29.58 -43.15 22.57
C THR A 266 30.67 -43.45 23.59
N THR A 267 31.09 -44.71 23.76
CA THR A 267 32.07 -45.15 24.76
C THR A 267 33.37 -45.66 24.14
N LEU A 268 33.53 -45.60 22.81
CA LEU A 268 34.74 -46.04 22.10
C LEU A 268 35.97 -45.21 22.51
N LYS A 269 37.08 -45.88 22.78
CA LYS A 269 38.35 -45.24 23.17
C LYS A 269 39.04 -44.52 22.02
N ASP A 270 39.15 -45.18 20.86
CA ASP A 270 40.02 -44.74 19.75
C ASP A 270 39.23 -44.09 18.58
N GLY A 271 37.96 -43.71 18.84
CA GLY A 271 37.08 -43.08 17.85
C GLY A 271 36.26 -44.08 17.03
N ILE A 272 35.54 -43.56 16.04
CA ILE A 272 34.59 -44.34 15.24
C ILE A 272 35.20 -44.87 13.93
N GLU A 273 35.03 -46.16 13.71
CA GLU A 273 35.35 -46.84 12.44
C GLU A 273 34.21 -46.79 11.41
N LYS A 274 34.47 -47.31 10.20
CA LYS A 274 33.54 -47.26 9.07
C LYS A 274 32.18 -47.90 9.37
N GLU A 275 32.18 -49.06 10.00
CA GLU A 275 30.94 -49.78 10.37
C GLU A 275 30.07 -48.98 11.36
N HIS A 276 30.69 -48.24 12.29
CA HIS A 276 29.98 -47.31 13.17
C HIS A 276 29.38 -46.13 12.40
N VAL A 277 30.13 -45.58 11.43
CA VAL A 277 29.64 -44.50 10.56
C VAL A 277 28.45 -44.97 9.72
N ASP A 278 28.54 -46.16 9.14
CA ASP A 278 27.46 -46.75 8.32
C ASP A 278 26.18 -46.96 9.17
N PHE A 279 26.34 -47.40 10.42
CA PHE A 279 25.23 -47.50 11.37
C PHE A 279 24.61 -46.13 11.71
N LEU A 280 25.42 -45.09 11.97
CA LEU A 280 24.93 -43.74 12.24
C LEU A 280 24.20 -43.13 11.02
N ILE A 281 24.61 -43.46 9.80
CA ILE A 281 23.90 -43.07 8.57
C ILE A 281 22.50 -43.68 8.56
N ASP A 282 22.38 -44.97 8.88
CA ASP A 282 21.09 -45.66 8.93
C ASP A 282 20.16 -45.06 10.00
N VAL A 283 20.65 -44.88 11.23
CA VAL A 283 19.91 -44.20 12.31
C VAL A 283 19.44 -42.82 11.87
N LYS A 284 20.32 -42.03 11.25
CA LYS A 284 19.96 -40.71 10.74
C LYS A 284 18.85 -40.79 9.69
N ASN A 285 18.97 -41.65 8.68
CA ASN A 285 17.99 -41.74 7.61
C ASN A 285 16.60 -42.10 8.16
N GLN A 286 16.56 -42.98 9.16
CA GLN A 286 15.33 -43.34 9.85
C GLN A 286 14.75 -42.18 10.68
N ILE A 287 15.61 -41.41 11.39
CA ILE A 287 15.20 -40.17 12.08
C ILE A 287 14.63 -39.16 11.10
N ASP A 288 15.32 -38.86 9.99
CA ASP A 288 14.90 -37.87 9.01
C ASP A 288 13.56 -38.28 8.36
N SER A 289 13.39 -39.57 8.05
CA SER A 289 12.13 -40.14 7.54
C SER A 289 10.99 -40.00 8.56
N PHE A 290 11.25 -40.35 9.83
CA PHE A 290 10.26 -40.29 10.89
C PHE A 290 9.80 -38.85 11.18
N VAL A 291 10.76 -37.93 11.35
CA VAL A 291 10.49 -36.49 11.53
C VAL A 291 9.73 -35.94 10.33
N GLY A 292 10.12 -36.31 9.11
CA GLY A 292 9.42 -35.89 7.89
C GLY A 292 7.95 -36.31 7.85
N LYS A 293 7.62 -37.52 8.34
CA LYS A 293 6.22 -37.98 8.47
C LYS A 293 5.45 -37.19 9.53
N LEU A 294 6.05 -36.98 10.71
CA LEU A 294 5.43 -36.23 11.80
C LEU A 294 5.15 -34.76 11.42
N GLU A 295 6.08 -34.11 10.72
CA GLU A 295 5.91 -32.73 10.23
C GLU A 295 4.80 -32.58 9.19
N LYS A 296 4.70 -33.55 8.27
CA LYS A 296 3.61 -33.58 7.29
C LYS A 296 2.23 -33.70 7.96
N LEU A 297 2.14 -34.52 9.00
CA LEU A 297 0.92 -34.65 9.80
C LEU A 297 0.60 -33.37 10.59
N ARG A 298 1.61 -32.75 11.18
CA ARG A 298 1.47 -31.50 11.94
C ARG A 298 0.93 -30.36 11.09
N THR A 299 1.29 -30.31 9.81
CA THR A 299 0.89 -29.26 8.87
C THR A 299 -0.34 -29.63 8.02
N LEU A 300 -0.99 -30.77 8.27
CA LEU A 300 -2.08 -31.29 7.43
C LEU A 300 -3.23 -30.29 7.29
N SER A 301 -3.61 -29.97 6.06
CA SER A 301 -4.69 -29.03 5.73
C SER A 301 -5.35 -29.45 4.40
N GLY A 302 -6.34 -28.69 3.94
CA GLY A 302 -6.99 -28.93 2.64
C GLY A 302 -6.04 -28.87 1.43
N PHE A 303 -4.91 -28.17 1.55
CA PHE A 303 -3.95 -27.96 0.44
C PHE A 303 -3.01 -29.13 0.17
N GLN A 304 -2.84 -30.05 1.12
CA GLN A 304 -1.97 -31.22 0.94
C GLN A 304 -2.59 -32.27 0.00
N PHE A 305 -3.89 -32.17 -0.26
CA PHE A 305 -4.56 -32.95 -1.28
C PHE A 305 -4.44 -32.19 -2.60
N LYS A 306 -3.92 -32.81 -3.66
CA LYS A 306 -3.80 -32.21 -4.99
C LYS A 306 -5.08 -32.34 -5.81
N ASP A 307 -5.15 -31.65 -6.96
CA ASP A 307 -6.29 -31.81 -7.85
C ASP A 307 -6.36 -33.19 -8.49
N GLY A 308 -7.55 -33.79 -8.43
CA GLY A 308 -7.77 -35.20 -8.79
C GLY A 308 -7.43 -36.24 -7.71
N ASP A 309 -6.80 -35.85 -6.59
CA ASP A 309 -6.51 -36.81 -5.51
C ASP A 309 -7.80 -37.33 -4.86
N LYS A 310 -7.78 -38.61 -4.53
CA LYS A 310 -8.75 -39.23 -3.62
C LYS A 310 -8.16 -39.22 -2.22
N VAL A 311 -8.72 -38.39 -1.34
CA VAL A 311 -8.38 -38.29 0.09
C VAL A 311 -8.28 -39.67 0.74
N ALA A 312 -9.21 -40.59 0.43
CA ALA A 312 -9.20 -41.96 0.95
C ALA A 312 -7.97 -42.80 0.54
N GLU A 313 -7.34 -42.49 -0.59
CA GLU A 313 -6.11 -43.15 -1.06
C GLU A 313 -4.85 -42.46 -0.51
N VAL A 314 -4.91 -41.15 -0.23
CA VAL A 314 -3.78 -40.37 0.28
C VAL A 314 -3.64 -40.50 1.81
N LEU A 315 -4.74 -40.49 2.58
CA LEU A 315 -4.71 -40.55 4.04
C LEU A 315 -3.92 -41.76 4.60
N PRO A 316 -4.05 -43.00 4.05
CA PRO A 316 -3.25 -44.14 4.50
C PRO A 316 -1.74 -43.91 4.40
N SER A 317 -1.26 -43.09 3.45
CA SER A 317 0.17 -42.80 3.28
C SER A 317 0.77 -41.98 4.44
N TYR A 318 -0.09 -41.33 5.24
CA TYR A 318 0.32 -40.61 6.43
C TYR A 318 0.49 -41.52 7.66
N LYS A 319 0.04 -42.78 7.60
CA LYS A 319 0.27 -43.72 8.70
C LYS A 319 1.76 -43.97 8.89
N ILE A 320 2.15 -44.00 10.16
CA ILE A 320 3.52 -44.27 10.55
C ILE A 320 3.64 -45.76 10.84
N ASP A 321 4.21 -46.47 9.87
CA ASP A 321 4.62 -47.86 10.03
C ASP A 321 6.04 -47.93 10.60
N LEU A 322 6.16 -48.31 11.88
CA LEU A 322 7.42 -48.42 12.59
C LEU A 322 8.24 -49.65 12.17
N SER A 323 7.67 -50.60 11.41
CA SER A 323 8.43 -51.73 10.87
C SER A 323 9.53 -51.30 9.89
N PHE A 324 9.38 -50.15 9.24
CA PHE A 324 10.39 -49.55 8.37
C PHE A 324 11.28 -48.52 9.07
N ILE A 325 11.14 -48.37 10.40
CA ILE A 325 11.88 -47.43 11.24
C ILE A 325 12.40 -48.18 12.48
N GLU A 326 13.01 -49.35 12.24
CA GLU A 326 13.41 -50.32 13.25
C GLU A 326 14.31 -49.75 14.36
N LYS A 327 15.15 -48.76 14.06
CA LYS A 327 16.03 -48.14 15.07
C LYS A 327 15.25 -47.37 16.12
N LEU A 328 14.08 -46.86 15.77
CA LEU A 328 13.19 -46.09 16.65
C LEU A 328 11.98 -46.91 17.09
N ASN A 329 11.91 -48.20 16.77
CA ASN A 329 10.76 -49.06 17.09
C ASN A 329 10.86 -49.64 18.51
N SER A 330 10.82 -48.75 19.50
CA SER A 330 10.72 -49.08 20.93
C SER A 330 9.26 -49.12 21.40
N GLN A 331 9.02 -49.65 22.60
CA GLN A 331 7.71 -49.55 23.24
C GLN A 331 7.27 -48.09 23.41
N LYS A 332 8.17 -47.19 23.83
CA LYS A 332 7.83 -45.77 24.04
C LYS A 332 7.47 -45.06 22.75
N THR A 333 8.15 -45.37 21.64
CA THR A 333 7.79 -44.84 20.33
C THR A 333 6.45 -45.38 19.86
N GLN A 334 6.15 -46.66 20.09
CA GLN A 334 4.84 -47.24 19.75
C GLN A 334 3.72 -46.55 20.53
N GLU A 335 3.90 -46.30 21.84
CA GLU A 335 2.95 -45.58 22.68
C GLU A 335 2.72 -44.14 22.19
N ALA A 336 3.77 -43.45 21.75
CA ALA A 336 3.67 -42.09 21.19
C ALA A 336 2.94 -42.05 19.83
N ILE A 337 3.12 -43.08 18.99
CA ILE A 337 2.60 -43.10 17.60
C ILE A 337 1.22 -43.74 17.48
N THR A 338 0.84 -44.63 18.40
CA THR A 338 -0.46 -45.31 18.37
C THR A 338 -1.65 -44.33 18.33
N PRO A 339 -1.72 -43.29 19.19
CA PRO A 339 -2.79 -42.29 19.13
C PRO A 339 -2.88 -41.57 17.79
N ILE A 340 -1.72 -41.28 17.16
CA ILE A 340 -1.64 -40.63 15.85
C ILE A 340 -2.24 -41.55 14.78
N ASN A 341 -1.80 -42.81 14.72
CA ASN A 341 -2.32 -43.77 13.74
C ASN A 341 -3.82 -44.05 13.94
N THR A 342 -4.30 -44.12 15.19
CA THR A 342 -5.74 -44.27 15.50
C THR A 342 -6.55 -43.07 15.02
N SER A 343 -6.03 -41.84 15.19
CA SER A 343 -6.71 -40.64 14.71
C SER A 343 -6.73 -40.56 13.18
N ILE A 344 -5.69 -41.02 12.50
CA ILE A 344 -5.68 -41.18 11.04
C ILE A 344 -6.75 -42.19 10.61
N ASP A 345 -6.89 -43.33 11.29
CA ASP A 345 -7.93 -44.33 10.97
C ASP A 345 -9.35 -43.74 11.13
N ALA A 346 -9.61 -43.00 12.21
CA ALA A 346 -10.88 -42.29 12.39
C ALA A 346 -11.13 -41.24 11.29
N MET A 347 -10.07 -40.58 10.79
CA MET A 347 -10.18 -39.66 9.66
C MET A 347 -10.44 -40.37 8.33
N ILE A 348 -9.88 -41.56 8.12
CA ILE A 348 -10.14 -42.39 6.93
C ILE A 348 -11.63 -42.74 6.84
N GLU A 349 -12.30 -43.01 7.97
CA GLU A 349 -13.76 -43.21 8.00
C GLU A 349 -14.53 -41.96 7.54
N LYS A 350 -14.00 -40.77 7.84
CA LYS A 350 -14.55 -39.46 7.42
C LYS A 350 -14.03 -38.98 6.06
N ALA A 351 -13.22 -39.78 5.34
CA ALA A 351 -12.52 -39.34 4.12
C ALA A 351 -13.45 -38.84 3.02
N GLY A 352 -14.63 -39.45 2.85
CA GLY A 352 -15.63 -39.02 1.87
C GLY A 352 -16.19 -37.62 2.17
N LEU A 353 -16.41 -37.31 3.45
CA LEU A 353 -16.86 -35.97 3.87
C LEU A 353 -15.74 -34.94 3.63
N LEU A 354 -14.51 -35.25 4.02
CA LEU A 354 -13.35 -34.39 3.79
C LEU A 354 -13.12 -34.13 2.29
N GLN A 355 -13.18 -35.16 1.44
CA GLN A 355 -13.14 -35.03 -0.02
C GLN A 355 -14.21 -34.06 -0.52
N GLY A 356 -15.45 -34.21 -0.03
CA GLY A 356 -16.56 -33.35 -0.41
C GLY A 356 -16.31 -31.87 -0.06
N LYS A 357 -15.76 -31.60 1.13
CA LYS A 357 -15.43 -30.23 1.58
C LYS A 357 -14.27 -29.62 0.79
N VAL A 358 -13.19 -30.37 0.57
CA VAL A 358 -12.04 -29.93 -0.26
C VAL A 358 -12.50 -29.63 -1.69
N ALA A 359 -13.33 -30.50 -2.30
CA ALA A 359 -13.86 -30.29 -3.64
C ALA A 359 -14.84 -29.10 -3.73
N GLN A 360 -15.55 -28.76 -2.65
CA GLN A 360 -16.37 -27.54 -2.58
C GLN A 360 -15.50 -26.29 -2.50
N GLN A 361 -14.47 -26.30 -1.63
CA GLN A 361 -13.54 -25.18 -1.47
C GLN A 361 -12.83 -24.85 -2.78
N ARG A 362 -12.35 -25.86 -3.53
CA ARG A 362 -11.70 -25.65 -4.83
C ARG A 362 -12.63 -25.09 -5.89
N ARG A 363 -13.86 -25.61 -5.98
CA ARG A 363 -14.86 -25.08 -6.93
C ARG A 363 -15.20 -23.62 -6.64
N GLU A 364 -15.28 -23.25 -5.36
CA GLU A 364 -15.52 -21.87 -4.98
C GLU A 364 -14.32 -20.98 -5.31
N MET A 365 -13.10 -21.45 -5.00
CA MET A 365 -11.86 -20.77 -5.39
C MET A 365 -11.81 -20.51 -6.91
N GLN A 366 -12.05 -21.55 -7.72
CA GLN A 366 -12.04 -21.42 -9.18
C GLN A 366 -13.10 -20.42 -9.67
N ARG A 367 -14.33 -20.50 -9.14
CA ARG A 367 -15.40 -19.55 -9.49
C ARG A 367 -15.02 -18.10 -9.16
N VAL A 368 -14.40 -17.87 -8.00
CA VAL A 368 -13.99 -16.52 -7.57
C VAL A 368 -12.85 -16.01 -8.46
N VAL A 369 -11.85 -16.84 -8.74
CA VAL A 369 -10.74 -16.52 -9.65
C VAL A 369 -11.26 -16.15 -11.04
N GLU A 370 -12.08 -17.01 -11.66
CA GLU A 370 -12.65 -16.78 -12.98
C GLU A 370 -13.50 -15.50 -13.01
N LYS A 371 -14.26 -15.22 -11.94
CA LYS A 371 -15.04 -14.00 -11.81
C LYS A 371 -14.14 -12.76 -11.77
N HIS A 372 -13.12 -12.74 -10.90
CA HIS A 372 -12.24 -11.59 -10.75
C HIS A 372 -11.39 -11.34 -12.00
N GLU A 373 -10.84 -12.40 -12.61
CA GLU A 373 -10.15 -12.30 -13.90
C GLU A 373 -11.06 -11.71 -14.97
N LYS A 374 -12.28 -12.22 -15.10
CA LYS A 374 -13.26 -11.69 -16.07
C LYS A 374 -13.58 -10.23 -15.78
N ASP A 375 -13.81 -9.86 -14.53
CA ASP A 375 -14.19 -8.51 -14.13
C ASP A 375 -13.07 -7.49 -14.41
N ILE A 376 -11.81 -7.86 -14.15
CA ILE A 376 -10.63 -7.05 -14.44
C ILE A 376 -10.41 -6.99 -15.96
N ASN A 377 -10.38 -8.13 -16.65
CA ASN A 377 -10.15 -8.18 -18.09
C ASN A 377 -11.23 -7.43 -18.89
N THR A 378 -12.49 -7.48 -18.44
CA THR A 378 -13.58 -6.69 -19.03
C THR A 378 -13.33 -5.19 -18.86
N PHE A 379 -12.89 -4.75 -17.69
CA PHE A 379 -12.50 -3.36 -17.47
C PHE A 379 -11.35 -2.95 -18.39
N LEU A 380 -10.30 -3.77 -18.51
CA LEU A 380 -9.15 -3.48 -19.37
C LEU A 380 -9.56 -3.33 -20.83
N ALA A 381 -10.40 -4.23 -21.32
CA ALA A 381 -10.93 -4.17 -22.68
C ALA A 381 -11.75 -2.89 -22.91
N TYR A 382 -12.66 -2.52 -22.00
CA TYR A 382 -13.47 -1.30 -22.13
C TYR A 382 -12.69 0.00 -21.96
N ALA A 383 -11.63 -0.01 -21.16
CA ALA A 383 -10.71 1.12 -21.03
C ALA A 383 -9.70 1.23 -22.19
N GLY A 384 -9.71 0.26 -23.12
CA GLY A 384 -8.85 0.24 -24.31
C GLY A 384 -7.42 -0.24 -24.06
N TYR A 385 -7.17 -0.95 -22.96
CA TYR A 385 -5.85 -1.48 -22.63
C TYR A 385 -5.62 -2.84 -23.30
N ARG A 386 -4.43 -3.02 -23.90
CA ARG A 386 -4.03 -4.27 -24.59
C ARG A 386 -3.38 -5.29 -23.66
N TYR A 387 -3.90 -5.41 -22.44
CA TYR A 387 -3.39 -6.34 -21.45
C TYR A 387 -4.52 -7.19 -20.87
N ALA A 388 -4.16 -8.37 -20.38
CA ALA A 388 -5.04 -9.24 -19.62
C ALA A 388 -4.31 -9.73 -18.36
N VAL A 389 -5.07 -9.88 -17.28
CA VAL A 389 -4.62 -10.53 -16.07
C VAL A 389 -4.96 -12.02 -16.08
N ASN A 390 -4.12 -12.81 -15.43
CA ASN A 390 -4.37 -14.21 -15.10
C ASN A 390 -3.85 -14.49 -13.68
N ILE A 391 -4.63 -15.19 -12.87
CA ILE A 391 -4.24 -15.70 -11.57
C ILE A 391 -3.72 -17.12 -11.80
N SER A 392 -2.42 -17.31 -11.58
CA SER A 392 -1.73 -18.59 -11.79
C SER A 392 -1.09 -19.09 -10.51
N GLY A 393 -1.01 -20.41 -10.33
CA GLY A 393 -0.49 -21.05 -9.12
C GLY A 393 -1.57 -21.77 -8.31
N GLU A 394 -1.15 -22.56 -7.31
CA GLU A 394 -2.05 -23.33 -6.43
C GLU A 394 -1.95 -22.84 -4.99
N GLY A 395 -3.12 -22.73 -4.33
CA GLY A 395 -3.22 -22.30 -2.94
C GLY A 395 -2.52 -20.97 -2.65
N GLU A 396 -1.72 -20.93 -1.58
CA GLU A 396 -1.00 -19.72 -1.17
C GLU A 396 0.02 -19.20 -2.20
N GLN A 397 0.39 -20.02 -3.19
CA GLN A 397 1.28 -19.62 -4.29
C GLN A 397 0.54 -18.98 -5.47
N ALA A 398 -0.77 -18.78 -5.36
CA ALA A 398 -1.55 -18.11 -6.40
C ALA A 398 -1.16 -16.64 -6.53
N GLN A 399 -0.71 -16.27 -7.72
CA GLN A 399 -0.19 -14.95 -8.08
C GLN A 399 -0.99 -14.34 -9.22
N LEU A 400 -1.39 -13.08 -9.07
CA LEU A 400 -1.92 -12.28 -10.16
C LEU A 400 -0.80 -11.83 -11.09
N LYS A 401 -0.86 -12.28 -12.36
CA LYS A 401 0.10 -11.95 -13.40
C LYS A 401 -0.56 -11.15 -14.51
N LEU A 402 0.23 -10.31 -15.17
CA LEU A 402 -0.18 -9.51 -16.32
C LEU A 402 0.49 -10.03 -17.58
N ARG A 403 -0.24 -10.06 -18.69
CA ARG A 403 0.31 -10.34 -20.02
C ARG A 403 -0.23 -9.34 -21.03
N HIS A 404 0.57 -9.03 -22.04
CA HIS A 404 0.10 -8.27 -23.20
C HIS A 404 -0.75 -9.20 -24.09
N LEU A 405 -1.79 -8.69 -24.74
CA LEU A 405 -2.67 -9.52 -25.58
C LEU A 405 -1.95 -10.11 -26.79
N ASP A 406 -0.95 -9.39 -27.31
CA ASP A 406 -0.14 -9.80 -28.47
C ASP A 406 1.09 -10.65 -28.07
N HIS A 407 1.18 -11.14 -26.81
CA HIS A 407 2.30 -11.97 -26.35
C HIS A 407 1.86 -13.05 -25.35
N ASP A 408 2.44 -14.24 -25.45
CA ASP A 408 2.09 -15.39 -24.60
C ASP A 408 2.78 -15.42 -23.24
N THR A 409 3.70 -14.47 -22.96
CA THR A 409 4.48 -14.47 -21.73
C THR A 409 3.95 -13.43 -20.77
N HIS A 410 4.00 -13.77 -19.47
CA HIS A 410 3.70 -12.83 -18.40
C HIS A 410 4.84 -11.81 -18.28
N LEU A 411 4.47 -10.58 -17.93
CA LEU A 411 5.42 -9.52 -17.63
C LEU A 411 6.10 -9.80 -16.28
N SER A 412 7.42 -9.74 -16.24
CA SER A 412 8.20 -9.66 -15.01
C SER A 412 8.58 -8.19 -14.76
N GLY A 413 8.15 -7.63 -13.63
CA GLY A 413 8.38 -6.23 -13.30
C GLY A 413 7.58 -5.22 -14.15
N GLY A 414 6.31 -4.98 -13.78
CA GLY A 414 5.39 -4.13 -14.55
C GLY A 414 5.79 -2.65 -14.69
N ASN A 415 6.69 -2.15 -13.84
CA ASN A 415 7.21 -0.78 -13.94
C ASN A 415 8.01 -0.50 -15.21
N GLN A 416 8.48 -1.52 -15.93
CA GLN A 416 9.36 -1.34 -17.10
C GLN A 416 8.60 -1.22 -18.43
N HIS A 417 7.32 -1.59 -18.47
CA HIS A 417 6.58 -1.76 -19.72
C HIS A 417 5.24 -1.02 -19.79
N LEU A 418 4.68 -0.57 -18.66
CA LEU A 418 3.42 0.17 -18.62
C LEU A 418 3.66 1.67 -18.63
N SER A 419 2.82 2.40 -19.36
CA SER A 419 2.76 3.87 -19.26
C SER A 419 2.27 4.31 -17.87
N PHE A 420 2.52 5.57 -17.51
CA PHE A 420 2.07 6.14 -16.24
C PHE A 420 0.55 6.01 -16.04
N GLY A 421 -0.23 6.30 -17.08
CA GLY A 421 -1.70 6.18 -17.04
C GLY A 421 -2.15 4.73 -16.86
N GLU A 422 -1.59 3.78 -17.61
CA GLU A 422 -1.90 2.36 -17.45
C GLU A 422 -1.60 1.90 -16.03
N ARG A 423 -0.40 2.21 -15.54
CA ARG A 423 0.05 1.86 -14.19
C ARG A 423 -0.94 2.32 -13.12
N ASN A 424 -1.40 3.56 -13.20
CA ASN A 424 -2.39 4.11 -12.27
C ASN A 424 -3.76 3.42 -12.41
N ALA A 425 -4.22 3.12 -13.63
CA ALA A 425 -5.50 2.43 -13.85
C ALA A 425 -5.51 1.02 -13.26
N PHE A 426 -4.44 0.26 -13.47
CA PHE A 426 -4.30 -1.05 -12.84
C PHE A 426 -4.27 -0.91 -11.32
N SER A 427 -3.45 0.00 -10.80
CA SER A 427 -3.24 0.16 -9.36
C SER A 427 -4.53 0.49 -8.62
N ILE A 428 -5.38 1.38 -9.17
CA ILE A 428 -6.63 1.75 -8.51
C ILE A 428 -7.65 0.61 -8.51
N VAL A 429 -7.68 -0.21 -9.56
CA VAL A 429 -8.51 -1.42 -9.61
C VAL A 429 -8.03 -2.46 -8.60
N LEU A 430 -6.71 -2.65 -8.49
CA LEU A 430 -6.13 -3.58 -7.51
C LEU A 430 -6.36 -3.10 -6.08
N PHE A 431 -6.21 -1.79 -5.83
CA PHE A 431 -6.54 -1.16 -4.57
C PHE A 431 -8.00 -1.34 -4.18
N MET A 432 -8.92 -1.27 -5.15
CA MET A 432 -10.34 -1.55 -4.92
C MET A 432 -10.54 -2.97 -4.38
N TYR A 433 -9.94 -3.98 -5.02
CA TYR A 433 -10.05 -5.37 -4.56
C TYR A 433 -9.41 -5.58 -3.18
N GLU A 434 -8.27 -4.92 -2.91
CA GLU A 434 -7.67 -4.96 -1.59
C GLU A 434 -8.61 -4.36 -0.52
N CYS A 435 -9.27 -3.24 -0.82
CA CYS A 435 -10.28 -2.65 0.06
C CYS A 435 -11.48 -3.57 0.28
N LEU A 436 -11.92 -4.32 -0.74
CA LEU A 436 -13.01 -5.29 -0.61
C LEU A 436 -12.63 -6.46 0.30
N SER A 437 -11.38 -6.91 0.26
CA SER A 437 -10.86 -7.97 1.12
C SER A 437 -10.65 -7.48 2.56
N LYS A 438 -9.97 -6.33 2.74
CA LYS A 438 -9.61 -5.78 4.05
C LYS A 438 -10.75 -5.10 4.80
N LYS A 439 -11.76 -4.58 4.06
CA LYS A 439 -12.94 -3.88 4.61
C LYS A 439 -12.60 -2.71 5.55
N PRO A 440 -11.81 -1.70 5.10
CA PRO A 440 -11.47 -0.53 5.92
C PRO A 440 -12.71 0.34 6.25
N ASP A 441 -12.63 1.10 7.35
CA ASP A 441 -13.67 2.03 7.79
C ASP A 441 -13.77 3.28 6.88
N LEU A 442 -12.62 3.71 6.35
CA LEU A 442 -12.51 4.82 5.41
C LEU A 442 -11.52 4.49 4.28
N ILE A 443 -11.94 4.77 3.06
CA ILE A 443 -11.11 4.68 1.86
C ILE A 443 -10.83 6.10 1.37
N ILE A 444 -9.56 6.46 1.20
CA ILE A 444 -9.14 7.75 0.65
C ILE A 444 -8.59 7.53 -0.75
N LEU A 445 -9.05 8.34 -1.71
CA LEU A 445 -8.55 8.37 -3.08
C LEU A 445 -7.98 9.77 -3.33
N ASP A 446 -6.65 9.91 -3.33
CA ASP A 446 -5.94 11.18 -3.52
C ASP A 446 -5.59 11.38 -5.00
N ASP A 447 -6.26 12.34 -5.64
CA ASP A 447 -6.19 12.64 -7.09
C ASP A 447 -6.24 11.39 -8.00
N PRO A 448 -7.20 10.45 -7.77
CA PRO A 448 -7.17 9.09 -8.31
C PRO A 448 -7.32 8.99 -9.83
N ILE A 449 -7.83 10.05 -10.47
CA ILE A 449 -8.21 10.03 -11.89
C ILE A 449 -7.61 11.16 -12.73
N SER A 450 -6.72 11.96 -12.16
CA SER A 450 -6.14 13.13 -12.83
C SER A 450 -5.29 12.78 -14.05
N SER A 451 -4.74 11.57 -14.09
CA SER A 451 -3.83 11.10 -15.14
C SER A 451 -4.52 10.43 -16.34
N PHE A 452 -5.85 10.45 -16.43
CA PHE A 452 -6.59 9.68 -17.44
C PHE A 452 -7.30 10.56 -18.46
N ASP A 453 -7.43 10.03 -19.68
CA ASP A 453 -8.29 10.62 -20.72
C ASP A 453 -9.77 10.49 -20.33
N LYS A 454 -10.62 11.39 -20.84
CA LYS A 454 -12.07 11.47 -20.51
C LYS A 454 -12.77 10.09 -20.51
N ASN A 455 -12.61 9.30 -21.58
CA ASN A 455 -13.25 7.98 -21.69
C ASN A 455 -12.80 6.98 -20.60
N LYS A 456 -11.53 7.05 -20.16
CA LYS A 456 -10.97 6.16 -19.14
C LYS A 456 -11.43 6.55 -17.73
N LYS A 457 -11.62 7.84 -17.45
CA LYS A 457 -12.14 8.31 -16.15
C LYS A 457 -13.51 7.71 -15.85
N TYR A 458 -14.40 7.70 -16.85
CA TYR A 458 -15.71 7.07 -16.70
C TYR A 458 -15.63 5.57 -16.40
N ALA A 459 -14.77 4.84 -17.12
CA ALA A 459 -14.58 3.40 -16.91
C ALA A 459 -14.09 3.11 -15.48
N ILE A 460 -13.21 3.97 -14.92
CA ILE A 460 -12.75 3.87 -13.54
C ILE A 460 -13.89 4.16 -12.56
N LEU A 461 -14.66 5.23 -12.74
CA LEU A 461 -15.81 5.53 -11.88
C LEU A 461 -16.88 4.42 -11.93
N GLU A 462 -17.08 3.81 -13.10
CA GLU A 462 -17.97 2.65 -13.26
C GLU A 462 -17.46 1.45 -12.47
N MET A 463 -16.18 1.09 -12.64
CA MET A 463 -15.54 -0.02 -11.95
C MET A 463 -15.61 0.15 -10.43
N LEU A 464 -15.30 1.35 -9.93
CA LEU A 464 -15.18 1.62 -8.51
C LEU A 464 -16.53 1.79 -7.80
N PHE A 465 -17.58 2.28 -8.46
CA PHE A 465 -18.80 2.71 -7.75
C PHE A 465 -20.13 2.25 -8.35
N ARG A 466 -20.13 1.60 -9.53
CA ARG A 466 -21.40 1.30 -10.23
C ARG A 466 -21.77 -0.17 -10.34
N ARG A 467 -20.83 -1.07 -10.07
CA ARG A 467 -21.09 -2.52 -10.00
C ARG A 467 -21.89 -2.89 -8.75
N ASP A 468 -22.16 -4.19 -8.59
CA ASP A 468 -22.77 -4.71 -7.36
C ASP A 468 -21.95 -4.29 -6.13
N ALA A 469 -22.63 -3.97 -5.02
CA ALA A 469 -21.98 -3.42 -3.83
C ALA A 469 -20.95 -4.36 -3.16
N ASN A 470 -21.00 -5.66 -3.47
CA ASN A 470 -20.01 -6.65 -3.02
C ASN A 470 -18.79 -6.75 -3.95
N SER A 471 -18.81 -6.06 -5.09
CA SER A 471 -17.78 -6.14 -6.15
C SER A 471 -17.12 -4.78 -6.42
N CYS A 472 -17.49 -3.71 -5.69
CA CYS A 472 -16.93 -2.36 -5.83
C CYS A 472 -17.10 -1.55 -4.53
N LEU A 473 -16.65 -0.30 -4.50
CA LEU A 473 -16.68 0.59 -3.33
C LEU A 473 -18.05 1.24 -3.05
N LYS A 474 -19.10 0.78 -3.73
CA LYS A 474 -20.47 1.24 -3.49
C LYS A 474 -20.90 0.91 -2.05
N ASN A 475 -21.58 1.86 -1.42
CA ASN A 475 -21.99 1.79 0.00
C ASN A 475 -20.81 1.70 1.00
N LYS A 476 -19.59 2.08 0.59
CA LYS A 476 -18.45 2.29 1.49
C LYS A 476 -18.27 3.78 1.74
N THR A 477 -17.68 4.14 2.88
CA THR A 477 -17.28 5.52 3.14
C THR A 477 -15.99 5.79 2.38
N VAL A 478 -16.09 6.58 1.30
CA VAL A 478 -14.94 6.93 0.46
C VAL A 478 -14.76 8.44 0.44
N LEU A 479 -13.54 8.93 0.66
CA LEU A 479 -13.13 10.32 0.47
C LEU A 479 -12.32 10.41 -0.82
N MET A 480 -12.86 11.06 -1.85
CA MET A 480 -12.15 11.34 -3.10
C MET A 480 -11.72 12.80 -3.10
N LEU A 481 -10.42 13.05 -3.04
CA LEU A 481 -9.84 14.38 -3.18
C LEU A 481 -9.43 14.56 -4.63
N THR A 482 -9.93 15.60 -5.31
CA THR A 482 -9.58 15.82 -6.72
C THR A 482 -9.56 17.28 -7.12
N HIS A 483 -8.77 17.64 -8.13
CA HIS A 483 -8.85 18.92 -8.83
C HIS A 483 -9.63 18.85 -10.15
N ASP A 484 -10.24 17.69 -10.44
CA ASP A 484 -11.04 17.48 -11.64
C ASP A 484 -12.54 17.64 -11.34
N VAL A 485 -13.24 18.42 -12.16
CA VAL A 485 -14.68 18.66 -12.01
C VAL A 485 -15.53 17.55 -12.66
N GLU A 486 -14.95 16.73 -13.55
CA GLU A 486 -15.65 15.71 -14.32
C GLU A 486 -16.39 14.68 -13.42
N PRO A 487 -15.82 14.15 -12.32
CA PRO A 487 -16.55 13.29 -11.38
C PRO A 487 -17.79 13.95 -10.80
N ILE A 488 -17.75 15.26 -10.54
CA ILE A 488 -18.89 16.00 -10.02
C ILE A 488 -19.96 16.11 -11.11
N ILE A 489 -19.57 16.47 -12.33
CA ILE A 489 -20.51 16.56 -13.47
C ILE A 489 -21.21 15.21 -13.69
N ASP A 490 -20.44 14.12 -13.71
CA ASP A 490 -20.96 12.77 -13.92
C ASP A 490 -21.89 12.31 -12.79
N THR A 491 -21.46 12.45 -11.53
CA THR A 491 -22.18 11.88 -10.39
C THR A 491 -23.33 12.77 -9.90
N VAL A 492 -23.16 14.09 -9.94
CA VAL A 492 -24.13 15.07 -9.39
C VAL A 492 -25.12 15.56 -10.44
N LYS A 493 -24.73 15.67 -11.72
CA LYS A 493 -25.61 16.15 -12.80
C LYS A 493 -26.06 15.03 -13.74
N ALA A 494 -25.14 14.52 -14.57
CA ALA A 494 -25.45 13.67 -15.73
C ALA A 494 -26.05 12.31 -15.34
N LEU A 495 -25.47 11.64 -14.33
CA LEU A 495 -25.88 10.32 -13.85
C LEU A 495 -26.40 10.38 -12.41
N SER A 496 -26.92 11.52 -11.98
CA SER A 496 -27.56 11.69 -10.66
C SER A 496 -28.61 10.62 -10.35
N HIS A 497 -29.34 10.16 -11.36
CA HIS A 497 -30.33 9.08 -11.23
C HIS A 497 -29.71 7.68 -11.03
N ARG A 498 -28.42 7.48 -11.29
CA ARG A 498 -27.69 6.22 -11.05
C ARG A 498 -26.93 6.26 -9.72
N PHE A 499 -26.44 7.43 -9.34
CA PHE A 499 -25.74 7.68 -8.06
C PHE A 499 -26.69 8.12 -6.92
N ARG A 500 -28.01 7.87 -7.04
CA ARG A 500 -29.09 8.28 -6.11
C ARG A 500 -28.67 8.24 -4.62
N ASN A 501 -28.35 9.40 -4.05
CA ASN A 501 -27.91 9.61 -2.66
C ASN A 501 -26.62 8.87 -2.24
N GLN A 502 -25.86 8.31 -3.17
CA GLN A 502 -24.59 7.60 -2.91
C GLN A 502 -23.37 8.52 -2.96
N THR A 503 -23.54 9.76 -3.42
CA THR A 503 -22.45 10.74 -3.56
C THR A 503 -22.78 12.03 -2.82
N THR A 504 -21.77 12.63 -2.20
CA THR A 504 -21.76 14.02 -1.74
C THR A 504 -20.60 14.74 -2.43
N ALA A 505 -20.77 16.02 -2.75
CA ALA A 505 -19.73 16.81 -3.40
C ALA A 505 -19.56 18.13 -2.66
N SER A 506 -18.31 18.57 -2.48
CA SER A 506 -17.99 19.83 -1.83
C SER A 506 -16.76 20.46 -2.47
N PHE A 507 -16.71 21.79 -2.48
CA PHE A 507 -15.54 22.56 -2.86
C PHE A 507 -14.73 22.92 -1.61
N LEU A 508 -13.42 22.75 -1.65
CA LEU A 508 -12.52 23.20 -0.59
C LEU A 508 -11.83 24.50 -1.01
N LYS A 509 -12.10 25.58 -0.28
CA LYS A 509 -11.50 26.89 -0.50
C LYS A 509 -10.41 27.15 0.52
N LEU A 510 -9.17 27.33 0.07
CA LEU A 510 -8.06 27.76 0.93
C LEU A 510 -7.98 29.29 0.95
N LYS A 511 -7.91 29.88 2.15
CA LYS A 511 -7.66 31.30 2.36
C LYS A 511 -6.81 31.49 3.62
N ALA A 512 -5.63 32.09 3.49
CA ALA A 512 -4.72 32.36 4.59
C ALA A 512 -4.49 31.15 5.52
N GLY A 513 -4.28 29.96 4.94
CA GLY A 513 -4.08 28.72 5.68
C GLY A 513 -5.36 28.05 6.20
N ILE A 514 -6.53 28.66 6.07
CA ILE A 514 -7.81 28.09 6.51
C ILE A 514 -8.55 27.49 5.31
N ILE A 515 -9.01 26.25 5.45
CA ILE A 515 -9.87 25.57 4.47
C ILE A 515 -11.34 25.67 4.89
N GLU A 516 -12.14 26.29 4.04
CA GLU A 516 -13.60 26.32 4.13
C GLU A 516 -14.21 25.30 3.16
N GLU A 517 -15.18 24.51 3.64
CA GLU A 517 -15.90 23.53 2.84
C GLU A 517 -17.27 24.08 2.39
N LEU A 518 -17.54 24.07 1.08
CA LEU A 518 -18.78 24.54 0.47
C LEU A 518 -19.49 23.38 -0.25
N SER A 519 -20.76 23.08 0.08
CA SER A 519 -21.52 22.02 -0.61
C SER A 519 -21.72 22.35 -2.09
N ILE A 520 -21.66 21.31 -2.93
CA ILE A 520 -21.96 21.39 -4.36
C ILE A 520 -23.22 20.57 -4.64
N GLU A 521 -24.27 21.26 -5.05
CA GLU A 521 -25.56 20.66 -5.35
C GLU A 521 -25.80 20.56 -6.87
N LYS A 522 -26.85 19.82 -7.26
CA LYS A 522 -27.20 19.64 -8.70
C LYS A 522 -27.46 20.95 -9.46
N HIS A 523 -27.93 21.98 -8.77
CA HIS A 523 -28.17 23.31 -9.35
C HIS A 523 -26.89 24.15 -9.49
N ASP A 524 -25.81 23.78 -8.80
CA ASP A 524 -24.52 24.45 -8.89
C ASP A 524 -23.74 24.06 -10.16
N VAL A 525 -24.00 22.86 -10.70
CA VAL A 525 -23.43 22.41 -11.97
C VAL A 525 -24.27 22.96 -13.13
N GLN A 526 -23.77 24.02 -13.76
CA GLN A 526 -24.46 24.82 -14.76
C GLN A 526 -23.66 24.89 -16.05
N THR A 527 -24.34 25.10 -17.17
CA THR A 527 -23.65 25.51 -18.39
C THR A 527 -23.09 26.91 -18.22
N PHE A 528 -22.00 27.25 -18.90
CA PHE A 528 -21.48 28.61 -18.78
C PHE A 528 -22.46 29.68 -19.30
N ALA A 529 -23.30 29.34 -20.28
CA ALA A 529 -24.37 30.22 -20.74
C ALA A 529 -25.40 30.51 -19.62
N GLU A 530 -25.74 29.52 -18.80
CA GLU A 530 -26.58 29.72 -17.60
C GLU A 530 -25.88 30.60 -16.56
N ILE A 531 -24.57 30.40 -16.33
CA ILE A 531 -23.77 31.24 -15.42
C ILE A 531 -23.78 32.70 -15.87
N CYS A 532 -23.52 32.98 -17.16
CA CYS A 532 -23.61 34.33 -17.72
C CYS A 532 -25.01 34.93 -17.51
N LYS A 533 -26.07 34.18 -17.83
CA LYS A 533 -27.45 34.65 -17.66
C LYS A 533 -27.78 34.96 -16.20
N ASN A 534 -27.32 34.14 -15.26
CA ASN A 534 -27.51 34.36 -13.83
C ASN A 534 -26.74 35.59 -13.35
N ALA A 535 -25.52 35.82 -13.86
CA ALA A 535 -24.76 37.03 -13.56
C ALA A 535 -25.45 38.29 -14.07
N LEU A 536 -26.01 38.28 -15.29
CA LEU A 536 -26.75 39.41 -15.86
C LEU A 536 -28.01 39.78 -15.05
N ASN A 537 -28.72 38.78 -14.53
CA ASN A 537 -29.93 38.97 -13.72
C ASN A 537 -29.65 39.23 -12.23
N SER A 538 -28.38 39.32 -11.83
CA SER A 538 -28.01 39.55 -10.42
C SER A 538 -27.83 41.03 -10.08
N GLU A 539 -27.60 41.34 -8.81
CA GLU A 539 -27.27 42.70 -8.34
C GLU A 539 -25.77 43.05 -8.52
N LYS A 540 -25.06 42.31 -9.37
CA LYS A 540 -23.66 42.63 -9.72
C LYS A 540 -23.58 43.99 -10.41
N ASP A 541 -22.42 44.62 -10.27
CA ASP A 541 -22.12 45.87 -10.96
C ASP A 541 -22.26 45.73 -12.48
N ASP A 542 -22.75 46.79 -13.12
CA ASP A 542 -22.94 46.84 -14.57
C ASP A 542 -21.69 46.45 -15.36
N ILE A 543 -20.49 46.86 -14.93
CA ILE A 543 -19.24 46.49 -15.60
C ILE A 543 -19.00 44.99 -15.53
N ILE A 544 -19.25 44.37 -14.37
CA ILE A 544 -19.13 42.92 -14.19
C ILE A 544 -20.17 42.21 -15.07
N LYS A 545 -21.42 42.68 -15.10
CA LYS A 545 -22.46 42.16 -15.98
C LYS A 545 -22.04 42.21 -17.46
N LEU A 546 -21.45 43.32 -17.90
CA LEU A 546 -20.98 43.46 -19.28
C LEU A 546 -19.80 42.55 -19.63
N ILE A 547 -18.92 42.23 -18.66
CA ILE A 547 -17.88 41.21 -18.82
C ILE A 547 -18.53 39.84 -19.08
N TYR A 548 -19.52 39.45 -18.28
CA TYR A 548 -20.27 38.20 -18.50
C TYR A 548 -21.06 38.21 -19.82
N LEU A 549 -21.65 39.35 -20.22
CA LEU A 549 -22.37 39.48 -21.49
C LEU A 549 -21.42 39.31 -22.69
N ARG A 550 -20.26 39.97 -22.67
CA ARG A 550 -19.24 39.81 -23.71
C ARG A 550 -18.84 38.33 -23.83
N ARG A 551 -18.66 37.66 -22.69
CA ARG A 551 -18.30 36.25 -22.64
C ARG A 551 -19.42 35.33 -23.14
N HIS A 552 -20.67 35.67 -22.87
CA HIS A 552 -21.83 34.95 -23.41
C HIS A 552 -21.78 34.90 -24.94
N PHE A 553 -21.58 36.06 -25.59
CA PHE A 553 -21.43 36.16 -27.04
C PHE A 553 -20.21 35.41 -27.58
N GLU A 554 -19.10 35.33 -26.82
CA GLU A 554 -17.93 34.54 -27.23
C GLU A 554 -18.24 33.03 -27.31
N ILE A 555 -19.05 32.53 -26.38
CA ILE A 555 -19.35 31.10 -26.26
C ILE A 555 -20.49 30.67 -27.19
N THR A 556 -21.40 31.58 -27.53
CA THR A 556 -22.41 31.36 -28.59
C THR A 556 -21.87 31.63 -30.00
N ASP A 557 -20.61 32.08 -30.11
CA ASP A 557 -19.95 32.56 -31.35
C ASP A 557 -20.72 33.68 -32.07
N GLU A 558 -21.51 34.46 -31.32
CA GLU A 558 -22.29 35.60 -31.80
C GLU A 558 -21.45 36.89 -31.75
N LYS A 559 -20.42 36.96 -32.58
CA LYS A 559 -19.50 38.13 -32.65
C LYS A 559 -20.07 39.29 -33.49
N GLY A 560 -21.35 39.59 -33.27
CA GLY A 560 -22.11 40.65 -33.94
C GLY A 560 -21.82 42.06 -33.42
N ASP A 561 -22.75 42.98 -33.65
CA ASP A 561 -22.59 44.39 -33.28
C ASP A 561 -22.50 44.61 -31.76
N ALA A 562 -23.34 43.95 -30.97
CA ALA A 562 -23.28 44.02 -29.50
C ALA A 562 -21.95 43.53 -28.94
N TYR A 563 -21.44 42.39 -29.42
CA TYR A 563 -20.12 41.89 -29.04
C TYR A 563 -19.03 42.91 -29.32
N GLN A 564 -19.08 43.58 -30.49
CA GLN A 564 -18.10 44.61 -30.83
C GLN A 564 -18.20 45.84 -29.92
N ILE A 565 -19.41 46.29 -29.58
CA ILE A 565 -19.61 47.37 -28.60
C ILE A 565 -18.95 47.02 -27.25
N LEU A 566 -19.23 45.83 -26.72
CA LEU A 566 -18.65 45.39 -25.45
C LEU A 566 -17.14 45.20 -25.52
N SER A 567 -16.64 44.69 -26.65
CA SER A 567 -15.21 44.52 -26.90
C SER A 567 -14.49 45.87 -26.93
N ASN A 568 -15.04 46.87 -27.64
CA ASN A 568 -14.48 48.22 -27.66
C ASN A 568 -14.50 48.87 -26.28
N LEU A 569 -15.60 48.71 -25.53
CA LEU A 569 -15.76 49.24 -24.17
C LEU A 569 -14.72 48.66 -23.21
N LEU A 570 -14.61 47.33 -23.13
CA LEU A 570 -13.74 46.64 -22.16
C LEU A 570 -12.25 46.73 -22.52
N HIS A 571 -11.90 46.90 -23.80
CA HIS A 571 -10.52 47.16 -24.23
C HIS A 571 -10.19 48.67 -24.29
N LYS A 572 -11.08 49.54 -23.80
CA LYS A 572 -10.89 51.01 -23.78
C LYS A 572 -10.50 51.61 -25.14
N ARG A 573 -11.06 51.10 -26.24
CA ARG A 573 -10.75 51.57 -27.60
C ARG A 573 -11.44 52.91 -27.87
N ASN A 574 -10.94 53.95 -27.22
CA ASN A 574 -11.48 55.31 -27.18
C ASN A 574 -10.82 56.27 -28.18
N ASN A 575 -9.98 55.75 -29.08
CA ASN A 575 -9.36 56.53 -30.15
C ASN A 575 -10.36 56.99 -31.24
N LYS A 576 -11.60 56.50 -31.18
CA LYS A 576 -12.74 56.88 -32.03
C LYS A 576 -14.02 56.89 -31.21
N ASP A 577 -14.95 57.79 -31.54
CA ASP A 577 -16.18 58.00 -30.75
C ASP A 577 -17.07 56.74 -30.72
N ARG A 578 -17.11 55.98 -31.82
CA ARG A 578 -17.89 54.72 -31.93
C ARG A 578 -17.05 53.44 -31.76
N GLY A 579 -15.78 53.57 -31.34
CA GLY A 579 -14.84 52.46 -31.30
C GLY A 579 -14.50 51.92 -32.70
N VAL A 580 -13.84 50.77 -32.76
CA VAL A 580 -13.36 50.16 -34.01
C VAL A 580 -14.12 48.89 -34.37
N ASP A 581 -14.27 48.60 -35.66
CA ASP A 581 -14.84 47.33 -36.13
C ASP A 581 -13.73 46.33 -36.48
N THR A 582 -13.49 45.34 -35.63
CA THR A 582 -12.43 44.34 -35.86
C THR A 582 -12.82 43.24 -36.86
N ARG A 583 -14.06 43.25 -37.35
CA ARG A 583 -14.53 42.32 -38.40
C ARG A 583 -14.14 42.83 -39.78
N GLU A 584 -13.94 44.13 -39.91
CA GLU A 584 -13.53 44.79 -41.13
C GLU A 584 -12.00 44.75 -41.29
N PRO A 585 -11.51 44.70 -42.54
CA PRO A 585 -10.08 44.68 -42.82
C PRO A 585 -9.39 45.93 -42.28
N ARG A 586 -8.12 45.77 -41.91
CA ARG A 586 -7.28 46.89 -41.49
C ARG A 586 -6.96 47.81 -42.68
N ASP A 587 -6.84 49.09 -42.40
CA ASP A 587 -6.36 50.08 -43.36
C ASP A 587 -4.86 49.91 -43.69
N ALA A 588 -4.34 50.74 -44.58
CA ALA A 588 -2.95 50.69 -45.02
C ALA A 588 -1.93 50.94 -43.89
N ASP A 589 -2.37 51.56 -42.79
CA ASP A 589 -1.57 51.84 -41.59
C ASP A 589 -1.74 50.76 -40.51
N GLY A 590 -2.51 49.71 -40.79
CA GLY A 590 -2.72 48.57 -39.90
C GLY A 590 -3.78 48.79 -38.81
N HIS A 591 -4.61 49.84 -38.91
CA HIS A 591 -5.68 50.13 -37.95
C HIS A 591 -7.04 49.62 -38.45
N HIS A 592 -7.91 49.24 -37.51
CA HIS A 592 -9.29 48.89 -37.85
C HIS A 592 -10.14 50.16 -38.07
N PRO A 593 -11.11 50.14 -39.02
CA PRO A 593 -11.99 51.28 -39.28
C PRO A 593 -12.90 51.57 -38.09
N GLU A 594 -13.48 52.77 -38.05
CA GLU A 594 -14.50 53.10 -37.05
C GLU A 594 -15.76 52.27 -37.30
N MET A 595 -16.51 51.92 -36.24
CA MET A 595 -17.83 51.34 -36.44
C MET A 595 -18.76 52.32 -37.18
N GLU A 596 -19.49 51.79 -38.17
CA GLU A 596 -20.57 52.54 -38.82
C GLU A 596 -21.67 52.89 -37.82
N GLN A 597 -22.29 54.06 -37.98
CA GLN A 597 -23.33 54.55 -37.05
C GLN A 597 -24.46 53.53 -36.86
N ALA A 598 -24.97 52.93 -37.94
CA ALA A 598 -26.04 51.94 -37.86
C ALA A 598 -25.63 50.69 -37.05
N LYS A 599 -24.41 50.17 -37.27
CA LYS A 599 -23.87 49.03 -36.51
C LYS A 599 -23.66 49.39 -35.04
N PHE A 600 -23.18 50.60 -34.76
CA PHE A 600 -23.01 51.08 -33.39
C PHE A 600 -24.34 51.19 -32.64
N ASP A 601 -25.35 51.79 -33.28
CA ASP A 601 -26.69 51.97 -32.71
C ASP A 601 -27.38 50.62 -32.49
N ASN A 602 -27.27 49.70 -33.45
CA ASN A 602 -27.78 48.34 -33.33
C ASN A 602 -27.13 47.59 -32.16
N GLY A 603 -25.80 47.64 -32.04
CA GLY A 603 -25.08 47.00 -30.95
C GLY A 603 -25.46 47.58 -29.58
N CYS A 604 -25.61 48.90 -29.47
CA CYS A 604 -26.07 49.54 -28.23
C CYS A 604 -27.52 49.15 -27.88
N ALA A 605 -28.42 49.11 -28.87
CA ALA A 605 -29.81 48.69 -28.68
C ALA A 605 -29.91 47.23 -28.25
N GLU A 606 -29.05 46.36 -28.79
CA GLU A 606 -28.99 44.96 -28.39
C GLU A 606 -28.46 44.80 -26.96
N VAL A 607 -27.40 45.51 -26.56
CA VAL A 607 -26.91 45.49 -25.17
C VAL A 607 -27.96 46.01 -24.19
N LEU A 608 -28.75 47.02 -24.57
CA LEU A 608 -29.87 47.54 -23.76
C LEU A 608 -30.94 46.48 -23.43
N ASN A 609 -31.10 45.46 -24.27
CA ASN A 609 -32.02 44.34 -23.99
C ASN A 609 -31.53 43.48 -22.82
N TYR A 610 -30.23 43.48 -22.52
CA TYR A 610 -29.62 42.72 -21.43
C TYR A 610 -29.32 43.57 -20.19
N LEU A 611 -29.06 44.87 -20.37
CA LEU A 611 -28.74 45.80 -19.29
C LEU A 611 -29.54 47.09 -19.42
N ALA A 612 -30.60 47.20 -18.62
CA ALA A 612 -31.41 48.41 -18.57
C ALA A 612 -30.58 49.62 -18.14
N GLY A 613 -30.68 50.73 -18.89
CA GLY A 613 -29.91 51.95 -18.61
C GLY A 613 -28.49 51.96 -19.17
N PHE A 614 -28.10 50.97 -20.00
CA PHE A 614 -26.81 50.97 -20.68
C PHE A 614 -26.56 52.29 -21.45
N SER A 615 -25.40 52.90 -21.20
CA SER A 615 -24.91 54.10 -21.89
C SER A 615 -23.42 53.94 -22.18
N TYR A 616 -23.09 53.72 -23.46
CA TYR A 616 -21.70 53.50 -23.88
C TYR A 616 -20.74 54.61 -23.44
N PRO A 617 -21.02 55.92 -23.66
CA PRO A 617 -20.10 56.98 -23.24
C PRO A 617 -19.93 57.06 -21.71
N SER A 618 -21.01 56.86 -20.96
CA SER A 618 -20.99 56.93 -19.48
C SER A 618 -20.15 55.80 -18.89
N LEU A 619 -20.35 54.58 -19.38
CA LEU A 619 -19.60 53.40 -18.94
C LEU A 619 -18.13 53.45 -19.40
N LEU A 620 -17.87 53.97 -20.60
CA LEU A 620 -16.50 54.17 -21.07
C LEU A 620 -15.75 55.14 -20.16
N ASN A 621 -16.37 56.27 -19.80
CA ASN A 621 -15.78 57.22 -18.85
C ASN A 621 -15.49 56.55 -17.49
N ARG A 622 -16.41 55.71 -17.01
CA ARG A 622 -16.24 54.95 -15.77
C ARG A 622 -15.08 53.94 -15.84
N ILE A 623 -14.96 53.15 -16.92
CA ILE A 623 -13.89 52.16 -17.11
C ILE A 623 -12.52 52.83 -17.27
N THR A 624 -12.48 54.01 -17.91
CA THR A 624 -11.22 54.76 -18.08
C THR A 624 -10.80 55.49 -16.79
N ASN A 625 -11.70 55.63 -15.81
CA ASN A 625 -11.41 56.24 -14.53
C ASN A 625 -10.81 55.21 -13.55
N VAL A 626 -9.48 55.25 -13.39
CA VAL A 626 -8.74 54.36 -12.50
C VAL A 626 -9.30 54.33 -11.08
N ASN A 627 -9.67 55.48 -10.49
CA ASN A 627 -10.20 55.52 -9.13
C ASN A 627 -11.53 54.78 -9.01
N GLN A 628 -12.41 54.89 -10.01
CA GLN A 628 -13.67 54.15 -10.03
C GLN A 628 -13.44 52.64 -10.20
N MET A 629 -12.44 52.23 -10.99
CA MET A 629 -12.07 50.82 -11.14
C MET A 629 -11.45 50.25 -9.86
N LYS A 630 -10.63 51.03 -9.13
CA LYS A 630 -10.10 50.62 -7.82
C LYS A 630 -11.22 50.43 -6.79
N LEU A 631 -12.23 51.33 -6.78
CA LEU A 631 -13.40 51.20 -5.93
C LEU A 631 -14.23 49.95 -6.28
N LEU A 632 -14.44 49.69 -7.57
CA LEU A 632 -15.11 48.47 -8.03
C LEU A 632 -14.34 47.23 -7.59
N TYR A 633 -13.02 47.18 -7.80
CA TYR A 633 -12.16 46.08 -7.39
C TYR A 633 -12.25 45.81 -5.88
N ALA A 634 -12.25 46.86 -5.05
CA ALA A 634 -12.38 46.75 -3.61
C ALA A 634 -13.75 46.20 -3.16
N SER A 635 -14.80 46.40 -3.98
CA SER A 635 -16.14 45.86 -3.72
C SER A 635 -16.32 44.40 -4.13
N CYS A 636 -15.44 43.85 -4.96
CA CYS A 636 -15.49 42.45 -5.40
C CYS A 636 -15.27 41.49 -4.22
N THR A 637 -16.09 40.44 -4.14
CA THR A 637 -16.11 39.51 -3.00
C THR A 637 -15.33 38.21 -3.26
N ASN A 638 -14.96 37.94 -4.51
CA ASN A 638 -14.26 36.73 -4.94
C ASN A 638 -13.07 37.05 -5.87
N GLY A 639 -12.14 36.11 -5.97
CA GLY A 639 -10.92 36.21 -6.77
C GLY A 639 -11.19 36.31 -8.27
N TYR A 640 -12.24 35.63 -8.76
CA TYR A 640 -12.64 35.69 -10.17
C TYR A 640 -13.01 37.11 -10.61
N GLU A 641 -13.94 37.76 -9.91
CA GLU A 641 -14.33 39.15 -10.21
C GLU A 641 -13.18 40.13 -10.04
N LYS A 642 -12.39 39.96 -8.96
CA LYS A 642 -11.17 40.76 -8.75
C LYS A 642 -10.23 40.67 -9.94
N LEU A 643 -9.95 39.47 -10.43
CA LEU A 643 -9.10 39.25 -11.60
C LEU A 643 -9.67 39.96 -12.84
N GLN A 644 -10.98 39.85 -13.08
CA GLN A 644 -11.63 40.50 -14.23
C GLN A 644 -11.56 42.03 -14.16
N VAL A 645 -11.76 42.63 -12.98
CA VAL A 645 -11.65 44.08 -12.80
C VAL A 645 -10.18 44.53 -12.89
N CYS A 646 -9.25 43.73 -12.35
CA CYS A 646 -7.81 44.01 -12.45
C CYS A 646 -7.34 44.11 -13.91
N ARG A 647 -7.88 43.27 -14.81
CA ARG A 647 -7.60 43.32 -16.26
C ARG A 647 -8.00 44.66 -16.90
N LEU A 648 -8.95 45.38 -16.32
CA LEU A 648 -9.40 46.67 -16.80
C LEU A 648 -8.56 47.84 -16.25
N ILE A 649 -7.62 47.60 -15.34
CA ILE A 649 -6.75 48.64 -14.78
C ILE A 649 -5.42 48.56 -15.54
N ASP A 650 -4.97 49.69 -16.11
CA ASP A 650 -3.73 49.70 -16.88
C ASP A 650 -2.54 49.53 -15.92
N HIS A 651 -1.66 48.58 -16.23
CA HIS A 651 -0.48 48.28 -15.43
C HIS A 651 0.64 47.68 -16.29
N ASP A 652 1.88 47.94 -15.90
CA ASP A 652 3.06 47.30 -16.48
C ASP A 652 3.33 45.97 -15.75
N GLU A 653 3.28 44.86 -16.48
CA GLU A 653 3.52 43.53 -15.92
C GLU A 653 4.98 43.13 -16.17
N ASN A 654 5.74 42.89 -15.10
CA ASN A 654 7.14 42.48 -15.21
C ASN A 654 7.35 40.95 -15.20
N ASP A 655 6.31 40.17 -14.89
CA ASP A 655 6.37 38.70 -14.80
C ASP A 655 5.47 38.05 -15.87
N ALA A 656 6.08 37.28 -16.77
CA ALA A 656 5.39 36.63 -17.90
C ALA A 656 4.34 35.58 -17.48
N VAL A 657 4.48 34.97 -16.30
CA VAL A 657 3.50 34.03 -15.75
C VAL A 657 2.29 34.78 -15.24
N ILE A 658 2.48 35.84 -14.45
CA ILE A 658 1.39 36.69 -13.97
C ILE A 658 0.69 37.37 -15.15
N GLU A 659 1.45 37.90 -16.11
CA GLU A 659 0.91 38.43 -17.38
C GLU A 659 0.06 37.40 -18.11
N LYS A 660 0.51 36.15 -18.19
CA LYS A 660 -0.27 35.09 -18.82
C LYS A 660 -1.56 34.78 -18.03
N PHE A 661 -1.55 34.79 -16.69
CA PHE A 661 -2.76 34.58 -15.87
C PHE A 661 -3.76 35.75 -15.96
N ILE A 662 -3.24 36.98 -15.91
CA ILE A 662 -4.05 38.19 -16.01
C ILE A 662 -4.55 38.38 -17.44
N LYS A 663 -3.72 38.29 -18.48
CA LYS A 663 -4.14 38.59 -19.86
C LYS A 663 -4.78 37.43 -20.61
N GLN A 664 -4.36 36.18 -20.38
CA GLN A 664 -4.69 35.06 -21.30
C GLN A 664 -5.40 33.87 -20.64
N THR A 665 -5.11 33.59 -19.38
CA THR A 665 -5.28 32.24 -18.86
C THR A 665 -6.21 32.30 -17.68
N TYR A 666 -7.49 32.08 -17.95
CA TYR A 666 -8.32 31.15 -17.17
C TYR A 666 -9.61 30.94 -17.95
N HIS A 667 -9.48 30.33 -19.13
CA HIS A 667 -10.60 29.73 -19.84
C HIS A 667 -10.75 28.25 -19.44
N ILE A 668 -10.64 27.92 -18.14
CA ILE A 668 -11.15 26.63 -17.61
C ILE A 668 -12.59 26.41 -18.11
N GLU A 669 -13.27 27.53 -18.35
CA GLU A 669 -14.61 27.65 -18.89
C GLU A 669 -14.82 27.12 -20.32
N ASN A 670 -13.76 26.92 -21.11
CA ASN A 670 -13.88 26.46 -22.51
C ASN A 670 -13.75 24.94 -22.67
N GLU A 671 -13.25 24.22 -21.66
CA GLU A 671 -13.00 22.77 -21.79
C GLU A 671 -14.24 21.91 -21.54
N PHE A 672 -15.22 22.45 -20.80
CA PHE A 672 -16.44 21.75 -20.42
C PHE A 672 -17.68 22.61 -20.69
N VAL A 673 -18.71 21.97 -21.25
CA VAL A 673 -20.02 22.60 -21.45
C VAL A 673 -20.67 22.97 -20.12
N CYS A 674 -20.45 22.16 -19.08
CA CYS A 674 -20.93 22.38 -17.71
C CYS A 674 -19.76 22.61 -16.75
N GLN A 675 -19.94 23.51 -15.79
CA GLN A 675 -18.97 23.81 -14.74
C GLN A 675 -19.65 24.38 -13.49
N LEU A 676 -18.86 24.76 -12.50
CA LEU A 676 -19.30 25.47 -11.29
C LEU A 676 -19.17 26.98 -11.51
N ASP A 677 -20.09 27.77 -10.96
CA ASP A 677 -20.00 29.24 -11.01
C ASP A 677 -18.73 29.73 -10.31
N PRO A 678 -17.76 30.34 -11.03
CA PRO A 678 -16.48 30.76 -10.45
C PRO A 678 -16.63 31.91 -9.43
N ALA A 679 -17.76 32.63 -9.43
CA ALA A 679 -18.03 33.63 -8.40
C ALA A 679 -18.38 32.99 -7.05
N LYS A 680 -19.00 31.80 -7.07
CA LYS A 680 -19.35 31.01 -5.87
C LYS A 680 -18.23 30.04 -5.47
N PHE A 681 -17.68 29.32 -6.44
CA PHE A 681 -16.64 28.31 -6.27
C PHE A 681 -15.32 28.82 -6.86
N ASP A 682 -14.71 29.75 -6.12
CA ASP A 682 -13.55 30.53 -6.53
C ASP A 682 -12.28 29.65 -6.66
N THR A 683 -11.92 29.33 -7.90
CA THR A 683 -10.74 28.52 -8.25
C THR A 683 -9.48 29.35 -8.49
N ILE A 684 -9.55 30.68 -8.33
CA ILE A 684 -8.40 31.56 -8.54
C ILE A 684 -7.40 31.37 -7.40
N PRO A 685 -6.13 31.03 -7.68
CA PRO A 685 -5.14 30.85 -6.63
C PRO A 685 -4.90 32.13 -5.81
N GLU A 686 -4.69 31.98 -4.50
CA GLU A 686 -4.52 33.11 -3.56
C GLU A 686 -3.34 34.03 -3.94
N TYR A 687 -2.25 33.48 -4.48
CA TYR A 687 -1.12 34.27 -4.93
C TYR A 687 -1.49 35.19 -6.11
N VAL A 688 -2.37 34.75 -7.03
CA VAL A 688 -2.84 35.58 -8.16
C VAL A 688 -3.67 36.75 -7.64
N VAL A 689 -4.57 36.49 -6.67
CA VAL A 689 -5.35 37.55 -6.04
C VAL A 689 -4.45 38.54 -5.30
N THR A 690 -3.39 38.05 -4.65
CA THR A 690 -2.40 38.89 -3.96
C THR A 690 -1.63 39.80 -4.93
N GLU A 691 -1.19 39.28 -6.07
CA GLU A 691 -0.56 40.09 -7.11
C GLU A 691 -1.55 41.11 -7.71
N CYS A 692 -2.81 40.73 -7.93
CA CYS A 692 -3.85 41.69 -8.33
C CYS A 692 -4.01 42.82 -7.30
N ASN A 693 -4.01 42.51 -6.00
CA ASN A 693 -4.11 43.54 -4.96
C ASN A 693 -2.91 44.52 -5.06
N LYS A 694 -1.68 44.04 -5.25
CA LYS A 694 -0.49 44.89 -5.41
C LYS A 694 -0.58 45.82 -6.63
N ILE A 695 -1.00 45.27 -7.78
CA ILE A 695 -1.22 46.03 -9.02
C ILE A 695 -2.22 47.17 -8.77
N VAL A 696 -3.34 46.87 -8.14
CA VAL A 696 -4.41 47.85 -7.87
C VAL A 696 -3.98 48.88 -6.83
N GLU A 697 -3.19 48.50 -5.82
CA GLU A 697 -2.66 49.42 -4.80
C GLU A 697 -1.56 50.34 -5.35
N GLY A 698 -0.93 50.00 -6.49
CA GLY A 698 0.17 50.76 -7.07
C GLY A 698 1.51 50.51 -6.37
N ALA A 699 1.62 49.39 -5.65
CA ALA A 699 2.86 48.96 -5.02
C ALA A 699 3.73 48.27 -6.09
N ASN A 700 4.58 49.04 -6.77
CA ASN A 700 5.73 48.44 -7.44
C ASN A 700 6.58 47.73 -6.39
N GLY A 701 6.96 46.48 -6.69
CA GLY A 701 7.84 45.67 -5.85
C GLY A 701 9.19 46.32 -5.56
#